data_AF-A0Z906-F1
#
_entry.id   AF-A0Z906-F1
#
_cell.length_a   1.000
_cell.length_b   1.000
_cell.length_c   1.000
_cell.angle_alpha   90.00
_cell.angle_beta   90.00
_cell.angle_gamma   90.00
#
_symmetry.space_group_name_H-M   'P 1'
#
loop_
_entity.id
_entity.type
_entity.pdbx_description
1 polymer ?
#
loop_
_entity_poly.entity_id
_entity_poly.type
_entity_poly.pdbx_seq_one_letter_code
_entity_poly.pdbx_strand_id
1 'polypeptide(L)'
;MERTPHFCSGCPHNTSTQIPEGSRGLGGIGCHYMATWMPDRETHTFTQMGGEGATWIGQAPFTDTPHVFQNLGDGTYFHSGVLAIRAAVAAGVNITYKILYNEAVAMTGGQPLDGALSVSNLIHQLRGEGVQRIALVSDQPENFTGQFEDIPGFSLSHRDTLETLQVELREYIGTSVIVYQQLCATEKRRRLKKGKLARASRRVVINDAVCEGCGDCSVESNCLSVIPKDTDLGRKRQIDQNACNTDFSCLKGFCPSFISVVGGAPRHPASSAQPITLLPSLPEPNLPDLSMPWNTVVSGVGGTGVLTISSLLAMAAHIEGKGCATMNQTGLAQKFGAVTSHVRIASEQEQIKAVRIPAGEADLLIGCDLVVTAGYECLAKAAVGRTHALVNIEEQATAAFLHNPDAKFPLAGMKRKITREVGADLAFVNATEIARELMGDTIGANLFLMGCAWQKGWIPVSREALIQAIEVNNIAINFNKEAFELGRHYAHNPGSVYQRFARPPATRLERPPMTLENVIDDRVDRLTDYLSTSYAQQYRDHVEALRYRDPHSEMTDSLTRTVAEQLYRLMAIKDEYEVARLHADPQFHQQLSRQFSGPYKLRFHLAPPLLCRPDPVTGKIAKREFGAWILPIFSILARLKFLRGTRFDVFGYSAERRAEREDLKNYLNLIELITTELDDGNYQDAVTLATLPRRLRGFGYVRSKNRMNLALEQEQLLIAFRQKDSSTIFHAAATN
;
A
#
# COMPACT_ATOMS: atom_id res chain seq x y z
N MET A 1 9.42 3.54 12.75
CA MET A 1 8.34 3.32 11.75
C MET A 1 7.02 3.55 12.47
N GLU A 2 6.17 4.40 11.92
CA GLU A 2 4.87 4.75 12.49
C GLU A 2 3.73 4.43 11.53
N ARG A 3 2.52 4.31 12.08
CA ARG A 3 1.27 4.08 11.34
C ARG A 3 0.51 5.40 11.20
N THR A 4 1.02 6.28 10.34
CA THR A 4 0.38 7.56 10.03
C THR A 4 -0.92 7.31 9.25
N PRO A 5 -2.05 7.93 9.64
CA PRO A 5 -3.30 7.84 8.86
C PRO A 5 -3.10 8.28 7.42
N HIS A 6 -3.75 7.56 6.51
CA HIS A 6 -3.56 7.73 5.08
C HIS A 6 -4.85 7.45 4.31
N PHE A 7 -4.95 7.96 3.07
CA PHE A 7 -6.08 7.67 2.20
C PHE A 7 -6.26 6.18 1.95
N CYS A 8 -7.52 5.75 1.86
CA CYS A 8 -7.86 4.37 1.57
C CYS A 8 -7.40 3.95 0.16
N SER A 9 -7.24 2.65 -0.07
CA SER A 9 -7.01 2.10 -1.41
C SER A 9 -8.09 2.57 -2.40
N GLY A 10 -7.68 3.19 -3.51
CA GLY A 10 -8.58 3.75 -4.52
C GLY A 10 -9.48 4.89 -4.02
N CYS A 11 -9.03 5.65 -3.01
CA CYS A 11 -9.74 6.82 -2.51
C CYS A 11 -9.73 7.95 -3.54
N PRO A 12 -10.87 8.63 -3.80
CA PRO A 12 -10.89 9.79 -4.69
C PRO A 12 -9.98 10.93 -4.22
N HIS A 13 -9.71 11.04 -2.91
CA HIS A 13 -8.74 11.99 -2.38
C HIS A 13 -7.34 11.82 -2.95
N ASN A 14 -6.92 10.63 -3.36
CA ASN A 14 -5.57 10.41 -3.92
C ASN A 14 -5.32 11.30 -5.13
N THR A 15 -6.32 11.46 -6.00
CA THR A 15 -6.28 12.33 -7.18
C THR A 15 -6.81 13.72 -6.84
N SER A 16 -7.92 13.83 -6.11
CA SER A 16 -8.59 15.11 -5.90
C SER A 16 -7.77 16.08 -5.06
N THR A 17 -6.84 15.64 -4.21
CA THR A 17 -5.98 16.56 -3.43
C THR A 17 -4.68 16.93 -4.12
N GLN A 18 -4.37 16.35 -5.28
CA GLN A 18 -3.23 16.79 -6.10
C GLN A 18 -3.53 18.16 -6.71
N ILE A 19 -2.52 19.00 -6.78
CA ILE A 19 -2.57 20.34 -7.37
C ILE A 19 -1.39 20.51 -8.34
N PRO A 20 -1.49 21.41 -9.33
CA PRO A 20 -0.41 21.66 -10.28
C PRO A 20 0.87 22.13 -9.57
N GLU A 21 2.03 21.80 -10.15
CA GLU A 21 3.33 22.28 -9.67
C GLU A 21 3.35 23.81 -9.52
N GLY A 22 4.00 24.29 -8.46
CA GLY A 22 4.04 25.71 -8.09
C GLY A 22 2.75 26.28 -7.50
N SER A 23 1.71 25.46 -7.31
CA SER A 23 0.45 25.89 -6.68
C SER A 23 0.44 25.60 -5.18
N ARG A 24 -0.40 26.31 -4.43
CA ARG A 24 -0.59 26.11 -3.00
C ARG A 24 -2.00 25.61 -2.69
N GLY A 25 -2.09 24.54 -1.91
CA GLY A 25 -3.33 23.98 -1.41
C GLY A 25 -3.57 24.32 0.06
N LEU A 26 -4.85 24.39 0.46
CA LEU A 26 -5.30 24.53 1.84
C LEU A 26 -6.08 23.28 2.26
N GLY A 27 -5.81 22.82 3.49
CA GLY A 27 -6.47 21.66 4.09
C GLY A 27 -7.94 21.96 4.41
N GLY A 28 -8.78 20.93 4.31
CA GLY A 28 -10.18 20.97 4.75
C GLY A 28 -10.43 19.96 5.86
N ILE A 29 -11.55 20.10 6.58
CA ILE A 29 -11.91 19.15 7.64
C ILE A 29 -12.28 17.77 7.05
N GLY A 30 -12.04 16.71 7.83
CA GLY A 30 -12.26 15.32 7.43
C GLY A 30 -11.03 14.70 6.79
N CYS A 31 -11.22 13.85 5.77
CA CYS A 31 -10.09 13.19 5.08
C CYS A 31 -9.13 14.19 4.43
N HIS A 32 -9.59 15.38 4.01
CA HIS A 32 -8.74 16.40 3.39
C HIS A 32 -7.61 16.87 4.31
N TYR A 33 -7.83 16.83 5.63
CA TYR A 33 -6.82 17.19 6.60
C TYR A 33 -5.59 16.29 6.49
N MET A 34 -5.76 15.03 6.07
CA MET A 34 -4.62 14.12 5.90
C MET A 34 -3.64 14.58 4.84
N ALA A 35 -4.07 15.40 3.87
CA ALA A 35 -3.16 15.96 2.87
C ALA A 35 -2.12 16.90 3.49
N THR A 36 -2.32 17.43 4.70
CA THR A 36 -1.38 18.40 5.31
C THR A 36 -0.13 17.78 5.91
N TRP A 37 -0.09 16.46 6.09
CA TRP A 37 1.10 15.73 6.57
C TRP A 37 1.65 14.74 5.53
N MET A 38 1.08 14.72 4.33
CA MET A 38 1.59 13.91 3.23
C MET A 38 2.74 14.68 2.57
N PRO A 39 3.96 14.12 2.52
CA PRO A 39 5.13 14.82 2.03
C PRO A 39 5.05 15.13 0.52
N ASP A 40 4.22 14.40 -0.22
CA ASP A 40 3.97 14.58 -1.66
C ASP A 40 2.75 15.47 -1.96
N ARG A 41 2.28 16.26 -0.99
CA ARG A 41 1.15 17.18 -1.14
C ARG A 41 1.54 18.57 -0.65
N GLU A 42 1.51 19.54 -1.57
CA GLU A 42 1.65 20.97 -1.29
C GLU A 42 0.35 21.54 -0.68
N THR A 43 -0.09 20.96 0.44
CA THR A 43 -1.30 21.38 1.17
C THR A 43 -0.92 21.79 2.57
N HIS A 44 -1.21 23.03 2.94
CA HIS A 44 -0.82 23.57 4.23
C HIS A 44 -2.02 24.11 4.98
N THR A 45 -1.86 24.16 6.31
CA THR A 45 -2.85 24.72 7.23
C THR A 45 -4.21 24.01 7.15
N PHE A 46 -5.03 24.26 8.15
CA PHE A 46 -6.43 23.85 8.19
C PHE A 46 -7.14 24.81 9.13
N THR A 47 -8.45 24.73 9.19
CA THR A 47 -9.27 25.64 9.97
C THR A 47 -10.52 24.92 10.46
N GLN A 48 -11.34 25.55 11.30
CA GLN A 48 -12.60 24.97 11.76
C GLN A 48 -13.55 24.66 10.59
N MET A 49 -14.47 23.72 10.82
CA MET A 49 -15.50 23.35 9.85
C MET A 49 -16.36 24.57 9.46
N GLY A 50 -16.42 24.87 8.16
CA GLY A 50 -17.09 26.05 7.60
C GLY A 50 -16.21 27.28 7.43
N GLY A 51 -14.98 27.25 7.96
CA GLY A 51 -13.99 28.31 7.77
C GLY A 51 -13.05 28.08 6.60
N GLU A 52 -13.12 26.92 5.94
CA GLU A 52 -12.24 26.53 4.84
C GLU A 52 -12.21 27.61 3.74
N GLY A 53 -11.02 28.10 3.40
CA GLY A 53 -10.82 29.12 2.36
C GLY A 53 -10.90 30.56 2.86
N ALA A 54 -11.61 30.82 3.96
CA ALA A 54 -11.76 32.17 4.50
C ALA A 54 -10.44 32.79 5.00
N THR A 55 -9.48 31.95 5.42
CA THR A 55 -8.13 32.41 5.79
C THR A 55 -7.38 33.06 4.62
N TRP A 56 -7.75 32.74 3.38
CA TRP A 56 -7.17 33.35 2.19
C TRP A 56 -7.59 34.82 2.02
N ILE A 57 -8.82 35.17 2.42
CA ILE A 57 -9.35 36.54 2.34
C ILE A 57 -8.41 37.53 3.05
N GLY A 58 -7.91 37.14 4.22
CA GLY A 58 -6.95 37.94 4.99
C GLY A 58 -5.50 37.84 4.50
N GLN A 59 -5.11 36.76 3.81
CA GLN A 59 -3.74 36.55 3.32
C GLN A 59 -3.48 37.18 1.95
N ALA A 60 -4.46 37.11 1.04
CA ALA A 60 -4.31 37.49 -0.36
C ALA A 60 -3.73 38.91 -0.58
N PRO A 61 -4.07 39.94 0.22
CA PRO A 61 -3.48 41.28 0.04
C PRO A 61 -2.01 41.41 0.46
N PHE A 62 -1.44 40.42 1.15
CA PHE A 62 -0.12 40.50 1.79
C PHE A 62 0.85 39.43 1.29
N THR A 63 0.60 38.84 0.12
CA THR A 63 1.45 37.79 -0.46
C THR A 63 1.56 37.91 -1.97
N ASP A 64 2.69 37.50 -2.52
CA ASP A 64 2.89 37.38 -3.98
C ASP A 64 2.23 36.13 -4.58
N THR A 65 1.67 35.24 -3.74
CA THR A 65 0.94 34.06 -4.23
C THR A 65 -0.38 34.52 -4.87
N PRO A 66 -0.60 34.33 -6.18
CA PRO A 66 -1.73 34.92 -6.87
C PRO A 66 -3.04 34.14 -6.66
N HIS A 67 -2.96 32.88 -6.25
CA HIS A 67 -4.08 31.94 -6.21
C HIS A 67 -3.81 30.79 -5.23
N VAL A 68 -4.87 30.26 -4.62
CA VAL A 68 -4.82 29.03 -3.81
C VAL A 68 -5.96 28.06 -4.15
N PHE A 69 -5.73 26.78 -3.93
CA PHE A 69 -6.76 25.72 -3.98
C PHE A 69 -7.25 25.38 -2.58
N GLN A 70 -8.55 25.46 -2.31
CA GLN A 70 -9.15 25.06 -1.04
C GLN A 70 -9.88 23.72 -1.15
N ASN A 71 -9.42 22.72 -0.41
CA ASN A 71 -10.12 21.45 -0.34
C ASN A 71 -11.37 21.56 0.57
N LEU A 72 -12.51 21.03 0.12
CA LEU A 72 -13.76 21.02 0.88
C LEU A 72 -14.53 19.71 0.64
N GLY A 73 -15.14 19.15 1.67
CA GLY A 73 -16.05 18.00 1.52
C GLY A 73 -17.50 18.45 1.28
N ASP A 74 -18.29 17.64 0.59
CA ASP A 74 -19.75 17.81 0.47
C ASP A 74 -20.47 17.95 1.83
N GLY A 75 -20.06 17.18 2.84
CA GLY A 75 -20.59 17.31 4.20
C GLY A 75 -20.31 18.66 4.84
N THR A 76 -19.08 19.17 4.72
CA THR A 76 -18.76 20.49 5.24
C THR A 76 -19.48 21.57 4.44
N TYR A 77 -19.53 21.46 3.11
CA TYR A 77 -20.26 22.39 2.25
C TYR A 77 -21.71 22.54 2.71
N PHE A 78 -22.39 21.41 2.92
CA PHE A 78 -23.78 21.38 3.36
C PHE A 78 -23.98 21.98 4.76
N HIS A 79 -23.08 21.67 5.70
CA HIS A 79 -23.18 22.14 7.08
C HIS A 79 -22.97 23.67 7.21
N SER A 80 -21.87 24.19 6.66
CA SER A 80 -21.51 25.61 6.81
C SER A 80 -20.52 26.15 5.78
N GLY A 81 -19.88 25.29 4.97
CA GLY A 81 -18.84 25.67 4.02
C GLY A 81 -19.31 26.58 2.88
N VAL A 82 -20.61 26.56 2.55
CA VAL A 82 -21.19 27.51 1.59
C VAL A 82 -20.98 28.98 2.01
N LEU A 83 -20.96 29.27 3.31
CA LEU A 83 -20.74 30.62 3.84
C LEU A 83 -19.33 31.14 3.54
N ALA A 84 -18.32 30.27 3.59
CA ALA A 84 -16.95 30.64 3.23
C ALA A 84 -16.80 30.94 1.73
N ILE A 85 -17.48 30.15 0.88
CA ILE A 85 -17.50 30.40 -0.57
C ILE A 85 -18.14 31.75 -0.87
N ARG A 86 -19.32 32.04 -0.26
CA ARG A 86 -19.97 33.34 -0.38
C ARG A 86 -19.06 34.50 0.03
N ALA A 87 -18.35 34.36 1.15
CA ALA A 87 -17.43 35.38 1.62
C ALA A 87 -16.25 35.60 0.66
N ALA A 88 -15.70 34.53 0.08
CA ALA A 88 -14.63 34.63 -0.91
C ALA A 88 -15.09 35.31 -2.21
N VAL A 89 -16.29 34.98 -2.69
CA VAL A 89 -16.91 35.65 -3.84
C VAL A 89 -17.08 37.15 -3.56
N ALA A 90 -17.63 37.51 -2.39
CA ALA A 90 -17.84 38.90 -2.00
C ALA A 90 -16.52 39.69 -1.85
N ALA A 91 -15.46 39.02 -1.39
CA ALA A 91 -14.14 39.62 -1.26
C ALA A 91 -13.38 39.75 -2.59
N GLY A 92 -13.84 39.11 -3.67
CA GLY A 92 -13.19 39.15 -4.97
C GLY A 92 -11.80 38.50 -5.01
N VAL A 93 -11.50 37.57 -4.09
CA VAL A 93 -10.20 36.91 -4.03
C VAL A 93 -10.09 35.76 -5.04
N ASN A 94 -8.87 35.55 -5.56
CA ASN A 94 -8.54 34.48 -6.49
C ASN A 94 -8.37 33.16 -5.72
N ILE A 95 -9.36 32.28 -5.82
CA ILE A 95 -9.37 31.00 -5.11
C ILE A 95 -10.20 29.97 -5.89
N THR A 96 -9.72 28.72 -5.93
CA THR A 96 -10.49 27.59 -6.46
C THR A 96 -10.89 26.67 -5.32
N TYR A 97 -12.18 26.57 -5.04
CA TYR A 97 -12.70 25.56 -4.11
C TYR A 97 -12.82 24.21 -4.79
N LYS A 98 -12.30 23.16 -4.18
CA LYS A 98 -12.34 21.78 -4.65
C LYS A 98 -13.27 21.00 -3.75
N ILE A 99 -14.55 20.96 -4.13
CA ILE A 99 -15.61 20.28 -3.40
C ILE A 99 -15.61 18.81 -3.80
N LEU A 100 -15.17 17.93 -2.92
CA LEU A 100 -15.28 16.49 -3.13
C LEU A 100 -16.68 16.03 -2.74
N TYR A 101 -17.48 15.68 -3.74
CA TYR A 101 -18.80 15.07 -3.59
C TYR A 101 -18.67 13.55 -3.60
N ASN A 102 -18.81 12.93 -2.43
CA ASN A 102 -18.56 11.50 -2.24
C ASN A 102 -19.72 10.73 -1.58
N GLU A 103 -20.85 11.40 -1.35
CA GLU A 103 -22.12 10.87 -0.81
C GLU A 103 -22.05 10.27 0.60
N ALA A 104 -20.99 10.56 1.36
CA ALA A 104 -20.83 10.00 2.69
C ALA A 104 -20.03 10.91 3.62
N VAL A 105 -20.49 11.06 4.87
CA VAL A 105 -19.63 11.58 5.94
C VAL A 105 -18.63 10.48 6.32
N ALA A 106 -17.55 10.39 5.55
CA ALA A 106 -16.67 9.22 5.49
C ALA A 106 -15.91 8.92 6.79
N MET A 107 -15.82 9.90 7.70
CA MET A 107 -15.12 9.80 8.99
C MET A 107 -16.03 9.37 10.15
N THR A 108 -17.35 9.34 9.97
CA THR A 108 -18.32 8.98 11.02
C THR A 108 -18.87 7.55 10.84
N GLY A 109 -18.15 6.69 10.11
CA GLY A 109 -18.63 5.35 9.75
C GLY A 109 -19.59 5.34 8.55
N GLY A 110 -19.65 6.42 7.77
CA GLY A 110 -20.49 6.52 6.57
C GLY A 110 -21.94 6.85 6.92
N GLN A 111 -22.14 7.79 7.84
CA GLN A 111 -23.44 8.40 8.06
C GLN A 111 -23.85 9.20 6.81
N PRO A 112 -25.14 9.25 6.48
CA PRO A 112 -25.63 10.17 5.46
C PRO A 112 -25.42 11.62 5.93
N LEU A 113 -25.50 12.55 4.98
CA LEU A 113 -25.63 13.97 5.27
C LEU A 113 -26.92 14.21 6.07
N ASP A 114 -26.92 15.24 6.92
CA ASP A 114 -28.13 15.70 7.62
C ASP A 114 -29.08 16.40 6.64
N GLY A 115 -29.76 15.62 5.79
CA GLY A 115 -30.62 16.12 4.72
C GLY A 115 -30.28 15.51 3.36
N ALA A 116 -30.66 16.20 2.28
CA ALA A 116 -30.42 15.75 0.92
C ALA A 116 -29.70 16.83 0.11
N LEU A 117 -28.51 16.51 -0.39
CA LEU A 117 -27.75 17.32 -1.33
C LEU A 117 -27.48 16.49 -2.56
N SER A 118 -28.04 16.86 -3.71
CA SER A 118 -27.69 16.27 -5.01
C SER A 118 -26.62 17.11 -5.70
N VAL A 119 -25.92 16.54 -6.68
CA VAL A 119 -24.97 17.29 -7.54
C VAL A 119 -25.67 18.46 -8.23
N SER A 120 -26.92 18.28 -8.66
CA SER A 120 -27.73 19.35 -9.26
C SER A 120 -27.99 20.48 -8.26
N ASN A 121 -28.44 20.17 -7.05
CA ASN A 121 -28.68 21.18 -6.01
C ASN A 121 -27.39 21.94 -5.69
N LEU A 122 -26.27 21.23 -5.56
CA LEU A 122 -24.96 21.82 -5.30
C LEU A 122 -24.56 22.81 -6.40
N ILE A 123 -24.64 22.42 -7.67
CA ILE A 123 -24.27 23.29 -8.80
C ILE A 123 -25.16 24.55 -8.83
N HIS A 124 -26.47 24.40 -8.69
CA HIS A 124 -27.39 25.55 -8.69
C HIS A 124 -27.19 26.47 -7.48
N GLN A 125 -26.92 25.91 -6.30
CA GLN A 125 -26.59 26.71 -5.11
C GLN A 125 -25.32 27.52 -5.33
N LEU A 126 -24.24 26.90 -5.81
CA LEU A 126 -22.99 27.60 -6.12
C LEU A 126 -23.19 28.74 -7.13
N ARG A 127 -24.05 28.54 -8.13
CA ARG A 127 -24.43 29.61 -9.06
C ARG A 127 -25.21 30.73 -8.38
N GLY A 128 -26.16 30.38 -7.51
CA GLY A 128 -26.89 31.35 -6.69
C GLY A 128 -25.99 32.18 -5.78
N GLU A 129 -24.88 31.61 -5.31
CA GLU A 129 -23.86 32.32 -4.51
C GLU A 129 -22.95 33.24 -5.36
N GLY A 130 -23.13 33.28 -6.69
CA GLY A 130 -22.40 34.19 -7.58
C GLY A 130 -21.12 33.61 -8.20
N VAL A 131 -20.84 32.32 -8.02
CA VAL A 131 -19.68 31.67 -8.67
C VAL A 131 -19.87 31.63 -10.19
N GLN A 132 -18.95 32.25 -10.93
CA GLN A 132 -19.04 32.38 -12.40
C GLN A 132 -18.34 31.24 -13.17
N ARG A 133 -17.38 30.54 -12.55
CA ARG A 133 -16.68 29.40 -13.15
C ARG A 133 -16.87 28.15 -12.28
N ILE A 134 -17.63 27.17 -12.79
CA ILE A 134 -17.87 25.88 -12.12
C ILE A 134 -17.45 24.74 -13.04
N ALA A 135 -16.65 23.81 -12.56
CA ALA A 135 -16.27 22.61 -13.28
C ALA A 135 -16.73 21.35 -12.53
N LEU A 136 -17.47 20.47 -13.20
CA LEU A 136 -17.81 19.14 -12.69
C LEU A 136 -16.80 18.12 -13.23
N VAL A 137 -16.15 17.41 -12.32
CA VAL A 137 -15.18 16.36 -12.63
C VAL A 137 -15.72 15.03 -12.11
N SER A 138 -15.75 13.99 -12.94
CA SER A 138 -16.22 12.66 -12.55
C SER A 138 -15.35 11.54 -13.13
N ASP A 139 -15.36 10.35 -12.52
CA ASP A 139 -14.83 9.12 -13.12
C ASP A 139 -15.81 8.47 -14.12
N GLN A 140 -17.03 9.02 -14.22
CA GLN A 140 -18.09 8.63 -15.16
C GLN A 140 -18.84 9.87 -15.68
N PRO A 141 -18.16 10.78 -16.42
CA PRO A 141 -18.76 12.02 -16.89
C PRO A 141 -19.98 11.78 -17.79
N GLU A 142 -20.09 10.63 -18.46
CA GLU A 142 -21.24 10.24 -19.28
C GLU A 142 -22.59 10.30 -18.52
N ASN A 143 -22.57 10.16 -17.19
CA ASN A 143 -23.77 10.27 -16.35
C ASN A 143 -24.32 11.71 -16.25
N PHE A 144 -23.54 12.71 -16.65
CA PHE A 144 -23.86 14.13 -16.54
C PHE A 144 -23.85 14.85 -17.89
N THR A 145 -23.56 14.17 -18.99
CA THR A 145 -23.59 14.74 -20.34
C THR A 145 -24.97 15.34 -20.64
N GLY A 146 -25.03 16.55 -21.21
CA GLY A 146 -26.27 17.26 -21.48
C GLY A 146 -26.92 17.94 -20.26
N GLN A 147 -26.36 17.78 -19.06
CA GLN A 147 -26.84 18.47 -17.86
C GLN A 147 -26.03 19.75 -17.63
N PHE A 148 -26.71 20.81 -17.19
CA PHE A 148 -26.10 22.11 -16.80
C PHE A 148 -25.40 22.89 -17.92
N GLU A 149 -25.60 22.51 -19.20
CA GLU A 149 -24.99 23.20 -20.35
C GLU A 149 -25.50 24.64 -20.51
N ASP A 150 -26.69 24.93 -19.98
CA ASP A 150 -27.30 26.26 -19.92
C ASP A 150 -26.63 27.18 -18.90
N ILE A 151 -25.81 26.64 -18.00
CA ILE A 151 -25.12 27.41 -16.96
C ILE A 151 -23.82 28.01 -17.51
N PRO A 152 -23.70 29.35 -17.64
CA PRO A 152 -22.52 29.99 -18.22
C PRO A 152 -21.22 29.67 -17.47
N GLY A 153 -20.16 29.29 -18.20
CA GLY A 153 -18.86 28.93 -17.60
C GLY A 153 -18.84 27.56 -16.89
N PHE A 154 -19.87 26.74 -17.08
CA PHE A 154 -19.86 25.33 -16.69
C PHE A 154 -18.97 24.50 -17.61
N SER A 155 -18.27 23.50 -17.06
CA SER A 155 -17.56 22.49 -17.85
C SER A 155 -17.65 21.11 -17.19
N LEU A 156 -17.82 20.07 -17.99
CA LEU A 156 -17.81 18.67 -17.56
C LEU A 156 -16.53 18.00 -18.09
N SER A 157 -15.79 17.34 -17.21
CA SER A 157 -14.58 16.62 -17.60
C SER A 157 -14.38 15.30 -16.84
N HIS A 158 -13.61 14.39 -17.45
CA HIS A 158 -13.16 13.18 -16.76
C HIS A 158 -12.04 13.54 -15.78
N ARG A 159 -11.95 12.84 -14.65
CA ARG A 159 -10.89 13.07 -13.64
C ARG A 159 -9.45 12.97 -14.15
N ASP A 160 -9.23 12.33 -15.30
CA ASP A 160 -7.89 12.22 -15.91
C ASP A 160 -7.39 13.54 -16.50
N THR A 161 -8.27 14.50 -16.77
CA THR A 161 -7.90 15.85 -17.23
C THR A 161 -7.92 16.89 -16.10
N LEU A 162 -8.00 16.45 -14.84
CA LEU A 162 -8.05 17.33 -13.67
C LEU A 162 -6.85 18.27 -13.61
N GLU A 163 -5.65 17.81 -13.94
CA GLU A 163 -4.44 18.66 -13.90
C GLU A 163 -4.55 19.84 -14.88
N THR A 164 -4.92 19.58 -16.13
CA THR A 164 -5.16 20.61 -17.15
C THR A 164 -6.22 21.62 -16.69
N LEU A 165 -7.32 21.13 -16.13
CA LEU A 165 -8.39 21.99 -15.60
C LEU A 165 -7.88 22.84 -14.43
N GLN A 166 -7.07 22.29 -13.54
CA GLN A 166 -6.54 23.06 -12.42
C GLN A 166 -5.55 24.14 -12.89
N VAL A 167 -4.73 23.86 -13.91
CA VAL A 167 -3.85 24.87 -14.51
C VAL A 167 -4.68 26.02 -15.10
N GLU A 168 -5.76 25.72 -15.82
CA GLU A 168 -6.70 26.74 -16.31
C GLU A 168 -7.29 27.57 -15.15
N LEU A 169 -7.77 26.90 -14.10
CA LEU A 169 -8.46 27.57 -12.99
C LEU A 169 -7.54 28.33 -12.03
N ARG A 170 -6.23 28.04 -12.03
CA ARG A 170 -5.24 28.81 -11.28
C ARG A 170 -5.08 30.22 -11.84
N GLU A 171 -5.22 30.39 -13.15
CA GLU A 171 -5.10 31.67 -13.85
C GLU A 171 -6.44 32.45 -13.87
N TYR A 172 -7.52 31.86 -13.35
CA TYR A 172 -8.83 32.49 -13.30
C TYR A 172 -8.89 33.59 -12.22
N ILE A 173 -9.39 34.77 -12.59
CA ILE A 173 -9.56 35.90 -11.67
C ILE A 173 -10.91 35.79 -10.95
N GLY A 174 -10.88 35.82 -9.63
CA GLY A 174 -12.02 35.63 -8.74
C GLY A 174 -12.17 34.21 -8.22
N THR A 175 -13.34 33.93 -7.64
CA THR A 175 -13.63 32.62 -7.04
C THR A 175 -14.18 31.63 -8.07
N SER A 176 -13.54 30.47 -8.19
CA SER A 176 -13.99 29.35 -9.02
C SER A 176 -14.20 28.07 -8.20
N VAL A 177 -14.93 27.10 -8.76
CA VAL A 177 -15.24 25.84 -8.05
C VAL A 177 -15.04 24.63 -8.96
N ILE A 178 -14.33 23.62 -8.43
CA ILE A 178 -14.32 22.25 -8.96
C ILE A 178 -15.20 21.39 -8.06
N VAL A 179 -16.28 20.85 -8.61
CA VAL A 179 -17.05 19.76 -7.99
C VAL A 179 -16.44 18.45 -8.46
N TYR A 180 -15.68 17.77 -7.59
CA TYR A 180 -15.12 16.46 -7.87
C TYR A 180 -16.09 15.39 -7.38
N GLN A 181 -16.83 14.78 -8.30
CA GLN A 181 -17.83 13.75 -8.00
C GLN A 181 -17.20 12.36 -8.12
N GLN A 182 -17.06 11.67 -6.99
CA GLN A 182 -16.69 10.24 -6.97
C GLN A 182 -17.01 9.65 -5.59
N LEU A 183 -17.67 8.48 -5.56
CA LEU A 183 -18.09 7.81 -4.33
C LEU A 183 -16.91 7.51 -3.39
N CYS A 184 -17.13 7.70 -2.08
CA CYS A 184 -16.16 7.32 -1.06
C CYS A 184 -15.76 5.84 -1.18
N ALA A 185 -14.46 5.54 -1.18
CA ALA A 185 -13.94 4.18 -1.35
C ALA A 185 -14.45 3.18 -0.30
N THR A 186 -14.61 3.61 0.96
CA THR A 186 -15.16 2.77 2.04
C THR A 186 -16.65 2.48 1.80
N GLU A 187 -17.43 3.48 1.41
CA GLU A 187 -18.87 3.31 1.14
C GLU A 187 -19.10 2.48 -0.13
N LYS A 188 -18.27 2.66 -1.17
CA LYS A 188 -18.25 1.79 -2.36
C LYS A 188 -18.10 0.33 -1.95
N ARG A 189 -17.13 0.02 -1.07
CA ARG A 189 -16.94 -1.35 -0.54
C ARG A 189 -18.14 -1.84 0.26
N ARG A 190 -18.77 -0.97 1.07
CA ARG A 190 -19.96 -1.30 1.86
C ARG A 190 -21.16 -1.63 0.95
N ARG A 191 -21.42 -0.80 -0.06
CA ARG A 191 -22.49 -1.01 -1.05
C ARG A 191 -22.26 -2.28 -1.87
N LEU A 192 -21.01 -2.57 -2.27
CA LEU A 192 -20.64 -3.84 -2.92
C LEU A 192 -20.94 -5.06 -2.03
N LYS A 193 -20.59 -5.01 -0.74
CA LYS A 193 -20.89 -6.11 0.21
C LYS A 193 -22.39 -6.31 0.41
N LYS A 194 -23.18 -5.24 0.41
CA LYS A 194 -24.65 -5.28 0.53
C LYS A 194 -25.38 -5.57 -0.79
N GLY A 195 -24.67 -5.80 -1.89
CA GLY A 195 -25.27 -6.04 -3.21
C GLY A 195 -25.95 -4.82 -3.84
N LYS A 196 -25.70 -3.61 -3.34
CA LYS A 196 -26.27 -2.34 -3.85
C LYS A 196 -25.46 -1.71 -4.98
N LEU A 197 -24.29 -2.27 -5.31
CA LEU A 197 -23.43 -1.85 -6.41
C LEU A 197 -22.94 -3.09 -7.14
N ALA A 198 -22.87 -3.05 -8.47
CA ALA A 198 -22.29 -4.14 -9.25
C ALA A 198 -20.76 -4.20 -9.03
N ARG A 199 -20.21 -5.41 -8.92
CA ARG A 199 -18.75 -5.61 -8.87
C ARG A 199 -18.15 -5.27 -10.23
N ALA A 200 -17.01 -4.58 -10.22
CA ALA A 200 -16.23 -4.39 -11.42
C ALA A 200 -15.85 -5.76 -12.02
N SER A 201 -16.08 -5.92 -13.31
CA SER A 201 -15.68 -7.11 -14.07
C SER A 201 -14.17 -7.15 -14.33
N ARG A 202 -13.43 -6.10 -13.94
CA ARG A 202 -12.01 -5.91 -14.23
C ARG A 202 -11.19 -5.94 -12.95
N ARG A 203 -10.13 -6.76 -12.93
CA ARG A 203 -9.10 -6.82 -11.88
C ARG A 203 -7.73 -6.55 -12.50
N VAL A 204 -6.80 -6.05 -11.69
CA VAL A 204 -5.43 -5.74 -12.13
C VAL A 204 -4.44 -6.64 -11.39
N VAL A 205 -3.51 -7.20 -12.14
CA VAL A 205 -2.44 -8.07 -11.67
C VAL A 205 -1.11 -7.51 -12.17
N ILE A 206 -0.04 -7.74 -11.40
CA ILE A 206 1.33 -7.39 -11.77
C ILE A 206 2.07 -8.71 -12.03
N ASN A 207 2.66 -8.85 -13.22
CA ASN A 207 3.63 -9.91 -13.49
C ASN A 207 4.95 -9.53 -12.79
N ASP A 208 5.25 -10.21 -11.68
CA ASP A 208 6.42 -9.89 -10.86
C ASP A 208 7.75 -10.19 -11.54
N ALA A 209 7.78 -11.06 -12.55
CA ALA A 209 8.97 -11.30 -13.35
C ALA A 209 9.33 -10.10 -14.25
N VAL A 210 8.33 -9.33 -14.69
CA VAL A 210 8.50 -8.08 -15.48
C VAL A 210 8.69 -6.87 -14.57
N CYS A 211 8.14 -6.89 -13.36
CA CYS A 211 8.23 -5.78 -12.43
C CYS A 211 9.69 -5.48 -12.04
N GLU A 212 10.11 -4.22 -12.12
CA GLU A 212 11.42 -3.77 -11.63
C GLU A 212 11.40 -3.30 -10.17
N GLY A 213 10.22 -3.22 -9.54
CA GLY A 213 10.09 -2.72 -8.17
C GLY A 213 10.41 -1.23 -8.01
N CYS A 214 10.23 -0.43 -9.07
CA CYS A 214 10.53 1.02 -9.06
C CYS A 214 9.60 1.85 -8.17
N GLY A 215 8.37 1.39 -7.91
CA GLY A 215 7.40 2.11 -7.09
C GLY A 215 6.60 3.21 -7.81
N ASP A 216 6.83 3.43 -9.11
CA ASP A 216 6.11 4.46 -9.89
C ASP A 216 4.58 4.30 -9.84
N CYS A 217 4.08 3.05 -9.85
CA CYS A 217 2.66 2.78 -9.63
C CYS A 217 2.14 3.21 -8.25
N SER A 218 2.97 3.21 -7.21
CA SER A 218 2.63 3.74 -5.89
C SER A 218 2.65 5.26 -5.88
N VAL A 219 3.62 5.89 -6.56
CA VAL A 219 3.70 7.36 -6.72
C VAL A 219 2.46 7.90 -7.44
N GLU A 220 2.09 7.29 -8.57
CA GLU A 220 0.95 7.76 -9.38
C GLU A 220 -0.42 7.48 -8.73
N SER A 221 -0.55 6.42 -7.91
CA SER A 221 -1.84 6.02 -7.33
C SER A 221 -2.03 6.37 -5.87
N ASN A 222 -0.95 6.63 -5.13
CA ASN A 222 -0.92 6.78 -3.68
C ASN A 222 -1.71 5.66 -2.94
N CYS A 223 -1.62 4.42 -3.44
CA CYS A 223 -2.54 3.33 -3.09
C CYS A 223 -1.89 2.25 -2.21
N LEU A 224 -2.45 2.03 -1.02
CA LEU A 224 -1.99 1.03 -0.06
C LEU A 224 -2.26 -0.43 -0.48
N SER A 225 -3.02 -0.67 -1.55
CA SER A 225 -3.20 -2.02 -2.12
C SER A 225 -2.09 -2.41 -3.11
N VAL A 226 -1.15 -1.51 -3.41
CA VAL A 226 0.10 -1.83 -4.12
C VAL A 226 1.15 -2.23 -3.08
N ILE A 227 1.20 -3.51 -2.74
CA ILE A 227 2.04 -4.02 -1.65
C ILE A 227 3.35 -4.61 -2.18
N PRO A 228 4.43 -4.64 -1.38
CA PRO A 228 5.67 -5.31 -1.77
C PRO A 228 5.46 -6.83 -1.90
N LYS A 229 6.25 -7.44 -2.78
CA LYS A 229 6.38 -8.89 -2.95
C LYS A 229 7.87 -9.22 -3.03
N ASP A 230 8.43 -9.88 -2.03
CA ASP A 230 9.83 -10.32 -2.09
C ASP A 230 9.95 -11.53 -3.03
N THR A 231 10.92 -11.49 -3.95
CA THR A 231 11.24 -12.58 -4.86
C THR A 231 12.75 -12.80 -4.90
N ASP A 232 13.19 -13.90 -5.51
CA ASP A 232 14.61 -14.23 -5.66
C ASP A 232 15.35 -13.20 -6.53
N LEU A 233 14.64 -12.36 -7.30
CA LEU A 233 15.15 -11.24 -8.10
C LEU A 233 15.01 -9.88 -7.39
N GLY A 234 14.85 -9.90 -6.07
CA GLY A 234 14.64 -8.74 -5.23
C GLY A 234 13.17 -8.35 -5.10
N ARG A 235 12.94 -7.21 -4.44
CA ARG A 235 11.59 -6.77 -4.09
C ARG A 235 10.82 -6.24 -5.30
N LYS A 236 9.65 -6.83 -5.54
CA LYS A 236 8.69 -6.48 -6.60
C LYS A 236 7.41 -5.89 -5.99
N ARG A 237 6.41 -5.63 -6.82
CA ARG A 237 5.08 -5.15 -6.41
C ARG A 237 4.01 -6.17 -6.75
N GLN A 238 2.94 -6.20 -5.96
CA GLN A 238 1.73 -6.96 -6.24
C GLN A 238 0.50 -6.17 -5.81
N ILE A 239 -0.65 -6.52 -6.38
CA ILE A 239 -1.93 -5.93 -5.99
C ILE A 239 -2.63 -6.86 -5.02
N ASP A 240 -2.94 -6.35 -3.82
CA ASP A 240 -3.83 -7.01 -2.88
C ASP A 240 -5.25 -7.05 -3.46
N GLN A 241 -5.68 -8.23 -3.92
CA GLN A 241 -6.99 -8.44 -4.55
C GLN A 241 -8.16 -8.31 -3.56
N ASN A 242 -7.91 -8.46 -2.26
CA ASN A 242 -8.94 -8.36 -1.21
C ASN A 242 -9.17 -6.91 -0.79
N ALA A 243 -8.08 -6.12 -0.72
CA ALA A 243 -8.16 -4.71 -0.33
C ALA A 243 -8.46 -3.75 -1.50
N CYS A 244 -8.17 -4.14 -2.74
CA CYS A 244 -8.32 -3.26 -3.90
C CYS A 244 -9.78 -2.82 -4.17
N ASN A 245 -10.01 -1.51 -4.30
CA ASN A 245 -11.33 -0.92 -4.62
C ASN A 245 -11.54 -0.63 -6.13
N THR A 246 -10.63 -1.12 -6.98
CA THR A 246 -10.73 -1.03 -8.45
C THR A 246 -11.01 0.37 -8.99
N ASP A 247 -10.20 1.34 -8.58
CA ASP A 247 -10.16 2.67 -9.19
C ASP A 247 -9.19 2.73 -10.38
N PHE A 248 -8.29 1.76 -10.49
CA PHE A 248 -7.33 1.56 -11.59
C PHE A 248 -6.24 2.63 -11.76
N SER A 249 -6.11 3.57 -10.82
CA SER A 249 -5.09 4.64 -10.90
C SER A 249 -3.66 4.10 -10.91
N CYS A 250 -3.41 2.91 -10.35
CA CYS A 250 -2.11 2.24 -10.44
C CYS A 250 -1.66 1.93 -11.88
N LEU A 251 -2.60 1.86 -12.83
CA LEU A 251 -2.30 1.69 -14.25
C LEU A 251 -1.66 2.94 -14.87
N LYS A 252 -1.75 4.12 -14.23
CA LYS A 252 -1.06 5.34 -14.70
C LYS A 252 0.46 5.24 -14.60
N GLY A 253 0.97 4.43 -13.67
CA GLY A 253 2.40 4.17 -13.55
C GLY A 253 2.98 3.55 -14.82
N PHE A 254 4.14 4.04 -15.25
CA PHE A 254 4.82 3.62 -16.48
C PHE A 254 5.54 2.29 -16.30
N CYS A 255 4.77 1.21 -16.38
CA CYS A 255 5.26 -0.15 -16.20
C CYS A 255 4.50 -1.14 -17.10
N PRO A 256 5.21 -1.98 -17.89
CA PRO A 256 4.61 -3.00 -18.75
C PRO A 256 4.20 -4.28 -18.00
N SER A 257 4.46 -4.36 -16.69
CA SER A 257 4.11 -5.54 -15.88
C SER A 257 2.60 -5.68 -15.60
N PHE A 258 1.83 -4.62 -15.80
CA PHE A 258 0.40 -4.58 -15.50
C PHE A 258 -0.43 -5.33 -16.53
N ILE A 259 -1.31 -6.19 -16.03
CA ILE A 259 -2.29 -6.94 -16.81
C ILE A 259 -3.66 -6.76 -16.17
N SER A 260 -4.68 -6.47 -16.97
CA SER A 260 -6.07 -6.53 -16.52
C SER A 260 -6.71 -7.86 -16.88
N VAL A 261 -7.33 -8.48 -15.89
CA VAL A 261 -8.17 -9.68 -16.01
C VAL A 261 -9.62 -9.22 -16.07
N VAL A 262 -10.29 -9.45 -17.20
CA VAL A 262 -11.67 -9.02 -17.44
C VAL A 262 -12.59 -10.24 -17.47
N GLY A 263 -13.63 -10.26 -16.64
CA GLY A 263 -14.62 -11.33 -16.49
C GLY A 263 -14.29 -12.34 -15.38
N GLY A 264 -13.02 -12.48 -15.01
CA GLY A 264 -12.59 -13.43 -13.99
C GLY A 264 -12.88 -12.98 -12.56
N ALA A 265 -13.29 -13.92 -11.71
CA ALA A 265 -13.42 -13.69 -10.28
C ALA A 265 -12.17 -14.20 -9.54
N PRO A 266 -11.65 -13.47 -8.53
CA PRO A 266 -10.62 -14.00 -7.65
C PRO A 266 -11.08 -15.36 -7.11
N ARG A 267 -10.20 -16.35 -7.21
CA ARG A 267 -10.44 -17.68 -6.68
C ARG A 267 -10.31 -17.58 -5.17
N HIS A 268 -11.40 -17.82 -4.45
CA HIS A 268 -11.27 -18.19 -3.05
C HIS A 268 -10.58 -19.56 -3.03
N PRO A 269 -9.57 -19.78 -2.17
CA PRO A 269 -9.09 -21.13 -1.95
C PRO A 269 -10.31 -22.00 -1.70
N ALA A 270 -10.47 -23.07 -2.49
CA ALA A 270 -11.48 -24.07 -2.14
C ALA A 270 -11.17 -24.43 -0.69
N SER A 271 -12.16 -24.38 0.20
CA SER A 271 -11.96 -24.85 1.57
C SER A 271 -11.64 -26.35 1.46
N SER A 272 -10.36 -26.68 1.27
CA SER A 272 -9.83 -28.03 1.40
C SER A 272 -9.87 -28.45 2.86
N ALA A 273 -10.15 -27.52 3.76
CA ALA A 273 -10.45 -27.80 5.14
C ALA A 273 -11.78 -28.56 5.22
N GLN A 274 -11.69 -29.81 5.69
CA GLN A 274 -12.82 -30.51 6.29
C GLN A 274 -13.62 -29.56 7.20
N PRO A 275 -14.97 -29.62 7.22
CA PRO A 275 -15.75 -28.72 8.07
C PRO A 275 -15.25 -28.73 9.51
N ILE A 276 -15.23 -27.57 10.18
CA ILE A 276 -14.75 -27.43 11.57
C ILE A 276 -15.42 -28.41 12.52
N THR A 277 -16.64 -28.85 12.20
CA THR A 277 -17.36 -29.89 12.94
C THR A 277 -16.61 -31.21 13.10
N LEU A 278 -15.52 -31.42 12.34
CA LEU A 278 -14.64 -32.58 12.46
C LEU A 278 -13.45 -32.36 13.39
N LEU A 279 -13.30 -31.16 13.98
CA LEU A 279 -12.28 -30.90 14.99
C LEU A 279 -12.69 -31.52 16.34
N PRO A 280 -11.73 -32.10 17.10
CA PRO A 280 -12.02 -32.70 18.40
C PRO A 280 -12.49 -31.64 19.40
N SER A 281 -13.30 -32.01 20.39
CA SER A 281 -13.64 -31.04 21.44
C SER A 281 -12.40 -30.65 22.24
N LEU A 282 -12.25 -29.37 22.55
CA LEU A 282 -11.17 -28.83 23.38
C LEU A 282 -11.62 -28.70 24.85
N PRO A 283 -10.70 -28.83 25.82
CA PRO A 283 -11.00 -28.50 27.20
C PRO A 283 -11.32 -27.01 27.34
N GLU A 284 -12.24 -26.68 28.25
CA GLU A 284 -12.50 -25.29 28.63
C GLU A 284 -11.40 -24.79 29.58
N PRO A 285 -10.87 -23.58 29.37
CA PRO A 285 -9.84 -23.00 30.22
C PRO A 285 -10.45 -22.41 31.49
N ASN A 286 -9.63 -22.29 32.54
CA ASN A 286 -9.99 -21.45 33.68
C ASN A 286 -9.96 -19.98 33.26
N LEU A 287 -11.08 -19.29 33.46
CA LEU A 287 -11.19 -17.86 33.14
C LEU A 287 -10.53 -17.02 34.24
N PRO A 288 -10.05 -15.81 33.92
CA PRO A 288 -9.51 -14.90 34.91
C PRO A 288 -10.52 -14.55 36.00
N ASP A 289 -10.05 -14.44 37.23
CA ASP A 289 -10.83 -13.92 38.34
C ASP A 289 -11.09 -12.40 38.18
N LEU A 290 -12.26 -11.95 38.65
CA LEU A 290 -12.71 -10.56 38.57
C LEU A 290 -12.79 -9.88 39.95
N SER A 291 -11.94 -10.29 40.89
CA SER A 291 -11.71 -9.55 42.15
C SER A 291 -11.20 -8.13 41.90
N MET A 292 -10.53 -7.91 40.77
CA MET A 292 -10.21 -6.60 40.23
C MET A 292 -10.65 -6.49 38.77
N PRO A 293 -10.91 -5.27 38.25
CA PRO A 293 -11.26 -5.09 36.84
C PRO A 293 -10.16 -5.62 35.92
N TRP A 294 -10.54 -6.47 34.97
CA TRP A 294 -9.68 -7.00 33.92
C TRP A 294 -9.58 -6.00 32.75
N ASN A 295 -8.35 -5.63 32.42
CA ASN A 295 -8.03 -4.59 31.46
C ASN A 295 -7.46 -5.20 30.18
N THR A 296 -8.24 -5.16 29.10
CA THR A 296 -7.82 -5.61 27.77
C THR A 296 -7.53 -4.42 26.86
N VAL A 297 -6.34 -4.38 26.27
CA VAL A 297 -5.96 -3.45 25.21
C VAL A 297 -5.94 -4.21 23.88
N VAL A 298 -6.67 -3.68 22.89
CA VAL A 298 -6.66 -4.20 21.52
C VAL A 298 -6.03 -3.15 20.62
N SER A 299 -4.96 -3.53 19.91
CA SER A 299 -4.23 -2.64 19.01
C SER A 299 -4.31 -3.13 17.58
N GLY A 300 -4.45 -2.21 16.63
CA GLY A 300 -4.44 -2.57 15.22
C GLY A 300 -4.63 -1.40 14.29
N VAL A 301 -4.80 -1.70 13.01
CA VAL A 301 -5.04 -0.68 11.99
C VAL A 301 -6.53 -0.33 11.93
N GLY A 302 -6.86 0.95 11.80
CA GLY A 302 -8.24 1.36 11.64
C GLY A 302 -8.91 0.73 10.42
N GLY A 303 -10.15 0.26 10.61
CA GLY A 303 -10.93 -0.40 9.56
C GLY A 303 -10.67 -1.91 9.39
N THR A 304 -9.82 -2.54 10.22
CA THR A 304 -9.52 -3.99 10.14
C THR A 304 -10.28 -4.85 11.15
N GLY A 305 -11.12 -4.26 12.02
CA GLY A 305 -11.96 -5.01 12.97
C GLY A 305 -11.53 -4.96 14.44
N VAL A 306 -10.61 -4.06 14.81
CA VAL A 306 -10.21 -3.81 16.22
C VAL A 306 -11.41 -3.45 17.10
N LEU A 307 -12.29 -2.58 16.59
CA LEU A 307 -13.54 -2.20 17.27
C LEU A 307 -14.49 -3.39 17.43
N THR A 308 -14.46 -4.34 16.49
CA THR A 308 -15.31 -5.53 16.55
C THR A 308 -14.95 -6.38 17.76
N ILE A 309 -13.66 -6.66 18.00
CA ILE A 309 -13.22 -7.38 19.21
C ILE A 309 -13.73 -6.66 20.46
N SER A 310 -13.55 -5.34 20.52
CA SER A 310 -13.93 -4.55 21.68
C SER A 310 -15.44 -4.58 21.95
N SER A 311 -16.25 -4.49 20.89
CA SER A 311 -17.71 -4.60 20.99
C SER A 311 -18.17 -6.00 21.38
N LEU A 312 -17.52 -7.06 20.89
CA LEU A 312 -17.88 -8.44 21.22
C LEU A 312 -17.56 -8.77 22.68
N LEU A 313 -16.40 -8.33 23.19
CA LEU A 313 -16.03 -8.50 24.60
C LEU A 313 -16.99 -7.76 25.52
N ALA A 314 -17.33 -6.50 25.19
CA ALA A 314 -18.27 -5.71 25.98
C ALA A 314 -19.69 -6.32 25.96
N MET A 315 -20.15 -6.78 24.79
CA MET A 315 -21.46 -7.42 24.65
C MET A 315 -21.53 -8.76 25.39
N ALA A 316 -20.47 -9.57 25.31
CA ALA A 316 -20.39 -10.82 26.07
C ALA A 316 -20.41 -10.57 27.58
N ALA A 317 -19.67 -9.56 28.08
CA ALA A 317 -19.73 -9.17 29.47
C ALA A 317 -21.14 -8.69 29.89
N HIS A 318 -21.79 -7.91 29.02
CA HIS A 318 -23.15 -7.44 29.26
C HIS A 318 -24.18 -8.59 29.32
N ILE A 319 -24.06 -9.58 28.43
CA ILE A 319 -24.91 -10.80 28.42
C ILE A 319 -24.79 -11.56 29.75
N GLU A 320 -23.60 -11.56 30.36
CA GLU A 320 -23.34 -12.20 31.66
C GLU A 320 -23.70 -11.34 32.88
N GLY A 321 -24.21 -10.11 32.66
CA GLY A 321 -24.51 -9.17 33.75
C GLY A 321 -23.27 -8.56 34.42
N LYS A 322 -22.09 -8.65 33.81
CA LYS A 322 -20.84 -8.05 34.30
C LYS A 322 -20.77 -6.57 33.98
N GLY A 323 -19.99 -5.84 34.79
CA GLY A 323 -19.63 -4.46 34.49
C GLY A 323 -18.71 -4.37 33.27
N CYS A 324 -18.97 -3.44 32.34
CA CYS A 324 -18.08 -3.21 31.21
C CYS A 324 -17.96 -1.73 30.82
N ALA A 325 -16.81 -1.35 30.29
CA ALA A 325 -16.62 -0.04 29.68
C ALA A 325 -15.62 -0.13 28.53
N THR A 326 -15.86 0.66 27.47
CA THR A 326 -14.97 0.71 26.31
C THR A 326 -14.59 2.13 25.94
N MET A 327 -13.31 2.34 25.59
CA MET A 327 -12.82 3.58 25.00
C MET A 327 -12.08 3.26 23.72
N ASN A 328 -12.50 3.87 22.61
CA ASN A 328 -11.93 3.63 21.29
C ASN A 328 -11.29 4.90 20.74
N GLN A 329 -9.99 4.85 20.42
CA GLN A 329 -9.29 5.96 19.77
C GLN A 329 -9.35 5.77 18.25
N THR A 330 -10.39 6.34 17.62
CA THR A 330 -10.73 6.05 16.22
C THR A 330 -10.37 7.17 15.26
N GLY A 331 -10.80 8.41 15.50
CA GLY A 331 -10.44 9.63 14.75
C GLY A 331 -10.05 9.44 13.28
N LEU A 332 -8.94 10.06 12.87
CA LEU A 332 -8.32 9.86 11.55
C LEU A 332 -7.74 8.46 11.39
N ALA A 333 -7.40 7.81 12.51
CA ALA A 333 -6.81 6.49 12.52
C ALA A 333 -7.68 5.40 11.88
N GLN A 334 -9.00 5.59 11.80
CA GLN A 334 -9.91 4.73 11.01
C GLN A 334 -9.48 4.56 9.54
N LYS A 335 -8.67 5.48 9.00
CA LYS A 335 -8.11 5.43 7.65
C LYS A 335 -6.65 4.96 7.70
N PHE A 336 -6.45 3.66 7.91
CA PHE A 336 -5.13 3.01 7.90
C PHE A 336 -4.12 3.47 8.97
N GLY A 337 -4.56 4.27 9.94
CA GLY A 337 -3.73 4.70 11.06
C GLY A 337 -3.78 3.73 12.25
N ALA A 338 -2.99 4.05 13.27
CA ALA A 338 -2.94 3.31 14.53
C ALA A 338 -4.23 3.51 15.35
N VAL A 339 -4.95 2.41 15.63
CA VAL A 339 -6.12 2.39 16.51
C VAL A 339 -5.81 1.56 17.75
N THR A 340 -6.20 2.10 18.89
CA THR A 340 -6.18 1.42 20.19
C THR A 340 -7.59 1.43 20.77
N SER A 341 -7.98 0.28 21.29
CA SER A 341 -9.24 0.10 22.00
C SER A 341 -8.95 -0.44 23.40
N HIS A 342 -9.61 0.17 24.37
CA HIS A 342 -9.55 -0.24 25.77
C HIS A 342 -10.87 -0.87 26.14
N VAL A 343 -10.82 -2.08 26.72
CA VAL A 343 -11.97 -2.80 27.23
C VAL A 343 -11.69 -3.13 28.68
N ARG A 344 -12.56 -2.68 29.58
CA ARG A 344 -12.51 -3.03 31.00
C ARG A 344 -13.73 -3.88 31.33
N ILE A 345 -13.50 -5.01 31.98
CA ILE A 345 -14.55 -5.92 32.45
C ILE A 345 -14.35 -6.10 33.95
N ALA A 346 -15.42 -5.96 34.72
CA ALA A 346 -15.40 -6.11 36.17
C ALA A 346 -16.61 -6.95 36.60
N SER A 347 -16.60 -7.47 37.83
CA SER A 347 -17.75 -8.22 38.35
C SER A 347 -18.99 -7.33 38.44
N GLU A 348 -18.82 -6.07 38.82
CA GLU A 348 -19.89 -5.05 38.92
C GLU A 348 -19.51 -3.76 38.18
N GLN A 349 -20.51 -3.03 37.68
CA GLN A 349 -20.28 -1.80 36.89
C GLN A 349 -19.61 -0.69 37.73
N GLU A 350 -19.97 -0.61 39.00
CA GLU A 350 -19.51 0.41 39.96
C GLU A 350 -18.00 0.33 40.22
N GLN A 351 -17.37 -0.82 39.95
CA GLN A 351 -15.93 -1.02 40.10
C GLN A 351 -15.13 -0.31 38.99
N ILE A 352 -15.75 0.03 37.87
CA ILE A 352 -15.10 0.71 36.75
C ILE A 352 -15.16 2.23 36.95
N LYS A 353 -14.12 2.79 37.58
CA LYS A 353 -14.03 4.24 37.87
C LYS A 353 -13.50 5.09 36.72
N ALA A 354 -12.77 4.48 35.78
CA ALA A 354 -12.19 5.16 34.62
C ALA A 354 -12.17 4.23 33.41
N VAL A 355 -12.44 4.75 32.21
CA VAL A 355 -12.52 3.92 31.00
C VAL A 355 -11.14 3.71 30.34
N ARG A 356 -10.26 4.72 30.39
CA ARG A 356 -8.89 4.59 29.86
C ARG A 356 -8.05 3.73 30.80
N ILE A 357 -7.38 2.73 30.24
CA ILE A 357 -6.45 1.88 30.99
C ILE A 357 -5.19 2.72 31.33
N PRO A 358 -4.79 2.79 32.61
CA PRO A 358 -3.55 3.45 33.05
C PRO A 358 -2.28 2.79 32.49
N ALA A 359 -1.14 3.44 32.69
CA ALA A 359 0.14 2.85 32.29
C ALA A 359 0.45 1.61 33.15
N GLY A 360 0.97 0.55 32.52
CA GLY A 360 1.33 -0.71 33.19
C GLY A 360 0.16 -1.54 33.75
N GLU A 361 -1.09 -1.19 33.46
CA GLU A 361 -2.28 -1.87 34.02
C GLU A 361 -2.99 -2.83 33.05
N ALA A 362 -2.46 -3.07 31.84
CA ALA A 362 -3.08 -4.04 30.93
C ALA A 362 -2.83 -5.48 31.43
N ASP A 363 -3.89 -6.27 31.52
CA ASP A 363 -3.81 -7.71 31.83
C ASP A 363 -3.73 -8.53 30.53
N LEU A 364 -4.35 -8.04 29.45
CA LEU A 364 -4.29 -8.64 28.13
C LEU A 364 -4.03 -7.60 27.04
N LEU A 365 -3.05 -7.87 26.17
CA LEU A 365 -2.76 -7.13 24.95
C LEU A 365 -3.02 -8.01 23.72
N ILE A 366 -4.08 -7.71 22.96
CA ILE A 366 -4.35 -8.33 21.66
C ILE A 366 -3.81 -7.43 20.55
N GLY A 367 -2.65 -7.77 20.01
CA GLY A 367 -1.99 -7.05 18.94
C GLY A 367 -2.39 -7.55 17.55
N CYS A 368 -3.39 -6.92 16.92
CA CYS A 368 -3.82 -7.25 15.56
C CYS A 368 -2.85 -6.73 14.47
N ASP A 369 -2.01 -5.74 14.79
CA ASP A 369 -0.93 -5.21 13.93
C ASP A 369 0.35 -4.99 14.73
N LEU A 370 1.48 -5.46 14.20
CA LEU A 370 2.77 -5.39 14.90
C LEU A 370 3.26 -3.95 15.12
N VAL A 371 3.09 -3.07 14.12
CA VAL A 371 3.61 -1.69 14.18
C VAL A 371 2.86 -0.89 15.24
N VAL A 372 1.53 -1.01 15.27
CA VAL A 372 0.70 -0.35 16.29
C VAL A 372 1.00 -0.90 17.68
N THR A 373 1.13 -2.23 17.79
CA THR A 373 1.42 -2.89 19.08
C THR A 373 2.78 -2.50 19.62
N ALA A 374 3.80 -2.33 18.77
CA ALA A 374 5.12 -1.84 19.17
C ALA A 374 5.18 -0.31 19.44
N GLY A 375 4.07 0.41 19.20
CA GLY A 375 3.93 1.83 19.43
C GLY A 375 3.85 2.19 20.93
N TYR A 376 4.13 3.46 21.24
CA TYR A 376 4.18 3.95 22.62
C TYR A 376 2.83 3.81 23.35
N GLU A 377 1.71 4.21 22.73
CA GLU A 377 0.39 4.15 23.37
C GLU A 377 -0.01 2.73 23.82
N CYS A 378 0.42 1.69 23.09
CA CYS A 378 0.14 0.30 23.44
C CYS A 378 1.11 -0.22 24.50
N LEU A 379 2.41 -0.09 24.26
CA LEU A 379 3.43 -0.66 25.14
C LEU A 379 3.47 0.04 26.50
N ALA A 380 3.12 1.33 26.59
CA ALA A 380 3.01 2.02 27.87
C ALA A 380 1.94 1.41 28.79
N LYS A 381 1.04 0.57 28.27
CA LYS A 381 0.01 -0.15 29.05
C LYS A 381 0.46 -1.52 29.52
N ALA A 382 1.49 -2.09 28.89
CA ALA A 382 2.01 -3.39 29.26
C ALA A 382 2.92 -3.30 30.49
N ALA A 383 2.97 -4.36 31.27
CA ALA A 383 3.89 -4.54 32.39
C ALA A 383 4.34 -5.99 32.51
N VAL A 384 5.64 -6.16 32.79
CA VAL A 384 6.26 -7.47 33.02
C VAL A 384 5.66 -8.12 34.26
N GLY A 385 5.25 -9.38 34.12
CA GLY A 385 4.64 -10.16 35.21
C GLY A 385 3.14 -9.88 35.42
N ARG A 386 2.53 -9.05 34.58
CA ARG A 386 1.08 -8.78 34.58
C ARG A 386 0.43 -9.02 33.23
N THR A 387 1.02 -8.49 32.15
CA THR A 387 0.38 -8.48 30.84
C THR A 387 0.61 -9.80 30.10
N HIS A 388 -0.47 -10.43 29.68
CA HIS A 388 -0.43 -11.45 28.63
C HIS A 388 -0.54 -10.78 27.25
N ALA A 389 0.18 -11.27 26.24
CA ALA A 389 0.10 -10.70 24.90
C ALA A 389 0.00 -11.75 23.78
N LEU A 390 -0.88 -11.49 22.82
CA LEU A 390 -1.00 -12.23 21.57
C LEU A 390 -0.85 -11.26 20.41
N VAL A 391 0.23 -11.41 19.63
CA VAL A 391 0.60 -10.42 18.62
C VAL A 391 0.72 -11.04 17.23
N ASN A 392 -0.01 -10.45 16.29
CA ASN A 392 0.05 -10.76 14.88
C ASN A 392 1.37 -10.27 14.27
N ILE A 393 2.16 -11.17 13.69
CA ILE A 393 3.48 -10.84 13.12
C ILE A 393 3.46 -10.55 11.62
N GLU A 394 2.28 -10.53 10.99
CA GLU A 394 2.19 -10.21 9.56
C GLU A 394 2.81 -8.83 9.26
N GLU A 395 3.69 -8.80 8.26
CA GLU A 395 4.38 -7.60 7.79
C GLU A 395 3.45 -6.75 6.91
N GLN A 396 2.47 -6.11 7.53
CA GLN A 396 1.55 -5.24 6.82
C GLN A 396 2.25 -3.94 6.39
N ALA A 397 2.25 -3.64 5.09
CA ALA A 397 2.85 -2.43 4.54
C ALA A 397 2.27 -1.16 5.19
N THR A 398 3.14 -0.20 5.50
CA THR A 398 2.79 1.16 5.97
C THR A 398 2.79 2.16 4.82
N ALA A 399 2.27 3.37 5.04
CA ALA A 399 2.32 4.45 4.06
C ALA A 399 3.75 4.80 3.61
N ALA A 400 4.76 4.56 4.45
CA ALA A 400 6.17 4.78 4.11
C ALA A 400 6.62 4.03 2.84
N PHE A 401 5.99 2.89 2.51
CA PHE A 401 6.29 2.12 1.30
C PHE A 401 5.84 2.79 -0.01
N LEU A 402 4.99 3.80 0.08
CA LEU A 402 4.52 4.58 -1.07
C LEU A 402 5.63 5.48 -1.60
N HIS A 403 6.47 6.01 -0.71
CA HIS A 403 7.58 6.91 -1.04
C HIS A 403 8.94 6.20 -1.09
N ASN A 404 9.11 5.10 -0.33
CA ASN A 404 10.35 4.32 -0.32
C ASN A 404 10.12 2.86 -0.75
N PRO A 405 10.52 2.44 -1.97
CA PRO A 405 10.35 1.07 -2.44
C PRO A 405 11.21 0.04 -1.70
N ASP A 406 12.30 0.47 -1.07
CA ASP A 406 13.24 -0.39 -0.34
C ASP A 406 13.03 -0.34 1.19
N ALA A 407 11.96 0.30 1.66
CA ALA A 407 11.65 0.38 3.09
C ALA A 407 11.67 -1.01 3.75
N LYS A 408 12.58 -1.22 4.71
CA LYS A 408 12.66 -2.50 5.44
C LYS A 408 11.65 -2.50 6.59
N PHE A 409 10.95 -3.62 6.76
CA PHE A 409 10.07 -3.83 7.90
C PHE A 409 10.89 -4.42 9.06
N PRO A 410 11.07 -3.70 10.19
CA PRO A 410 11.99 -4.12 11.24
C PRO A 410 11.36 -5.16 12.20
N LEU A 411 10.93 -6.31 11.65
CA LEU A 411 10.22 -7.37 12.38
C LEU A 411 10.95 -7.79 13.67
N ALA A 412 12.24 -8.16 13.56
CA ALA A 412 13.02 -8.62 14.70
C ALA A 412 13.18 -7.55 15.79
N GLY A 413 13.38 -6.28 15.39
CA GLY A 413 13.47 -5.16 16.32
C GLY A 413 12.16 -4.91 17.08
N MET A 414 11.02 -4.98 16.38
CA MET A 414 9.70 -4.85 16.98
C MET A 414 9.38 -6.00 17.94
N LYS A 415 9.67 -7.25 17.55
CA LYS A 415 9.49 -8.42 18.42
C LYS A 415 10.31 -8.28 19.71
N ARG A 416 11.60 -7.93 19.61
CA ARG A 416 12.46 -7.69 20.78
C ARG A 416 11.89 -6.62 21.70
N LYS A 417 11.40 -5.50 21.14
CA LYS A 417 10.79 -4.43 21.92
C LYS A 417 9.57 -4.93 22.69
N ILE A 418 8.64 -5.62 22.03
CA ILE A 418 7.43 -6.17 22.67
C ILE A 418 7.80 -7.19 23.76
N THR A 419 8.72 -8.11 23.47
CA THR A 419 9.19 -9.11 24.44
C THR A 419 9.76 -8.46 25.69
N ARG A 420 10.48 -7.35 25.56
CA ARG A 420 11.05 -6.63 26.70
C ARG A 420 9.98 -6.01 27.62
N GLU A 421 8.93 -5.42 27.04
CA GLU A 421 7.89 -4.73 27.83
C GLU A 421 6.83 -5.69 28.42
N VAL A 422 6.60 -6.84 27.78
CA VAL A 422 5.60 -7.84 28.22
C VAL A 422 6.21 -8.95 29.09
N GLY A 423 7.40 -9.43 28.75
CA GLY A 423 8.04 -10.57 29.42
C GLY A 423 7.66 -11.94 28.82
N ALA A 424 7.52 -12.95 29.68
CA ALA A 424 7.39 -14.36 29.28
C ALA A 424 6.00 -14.73 28.73
N ASP A 425 4.95 -14.01 29.15
CA ASP A 425 3.56 -14.29 28.81
C ASP A 425 3.15 -13.73 27.43
N LEU A 426 3.92 -14.09 26.40
CA LEU A 426 3.82 -13.52 25.05
C LEU A 426 3.81 -14.63 23.98
N ALA A 427 2.85 -14.54 23.06
CA ALA A 427 2.77 -15.39 21.88
C ALA A 427 2.73 -14.55 20.59
N PHE A 428 3.61 -14.89 19.65
CA PHE A 428 3.63 -14.34 18.30
C PHE A 428 2.99 -15.31 17.32
N VAL A 429 2.03 -14.85 16.52
CA VAL A 429 1.26 -15.70 15.60
C VAL A 429 1.10 -15.00 14.26
N ASN A 430 1.24 -15.70 13.13
CA ASN A 430 0.85 -15.14 11.83
C ASN A 430 -0.64 -15.38 11.56
N ALA A 431 -1.51 -14.68 12.28
CA ALA A 431 -2.95 -14.87 12.18
C ALA A 431 -3.51 -14.48 10.81
N THR A 432 -2.89 -13.49 10.14
CA THR A 432 -3.30 -13.04 8.80
C THR A 432 -3.11 -14.12 7.75
N GLU A 433 -1.96 -14.79 7.76
CA GLU A 433 -1.66 -15.90 6.85
C GLU A 433 -2.61 -17.07 7.07
N ILE A 434 -2.83 -17.46 8.33
CA ILE A 434 -3.74 -18.56 8.68
C ILE A 434 -5.18 -18.26 8.19
N ALA A 435 -5.68 -17.05 8.45
CA ALA A 435 -7.01 -16.64 7.99
C ALA A 435 -7.10 -16.61 6.45
N ARG A 436 -6.06 -16.14 5.76
CA ARG A 436 -6.00 -16.14 4.28
C ARG A 436 -6.05 -17.55 3.70
N GLU A 437 -5.25 -18.48 4.23
CA GLU A 437 -5.13 -19.84 3.70
C GLU A 437 -6.35 -20.71 4.04
N LEU A 438 -6.87 -20.63 5.27
CA LEU A 438 -7.95 -21.50 5.72
C LEU A 438 -9.35 -20.93 5.47
N MET A 439 -9.51 -19.61 5.56
CA MET A 439 -10.81 -18.95 5.48
C MET A 439 -11.00 -18.15 4.19
N GLY A 440 -9.93 -17.96 3.40
CA GLY A 440 -9.95 -17.21 2.14
C GLY A 440 -10.09 -15.69 2.29
N ASP A 441 -10.10 -15.16 3.52
CA ASP A 441 -10.22 -13.74 3.84
C ASP A 441 -9.40 -13.40 5.09
N THR A 442 -8.58 -12.35 5.03
CA THR A 442 -7.73 -11.90 6.13
C THR A 442 -8.49 -11.26 7.29
N ILE A 443 -9.75 -10.87 7.09
CA ILE A 443 -10.61 -10.26 8.13
C ILE A 443 -10.80 -11.21 9.34
N GLY A 444 -10.72 -12.53 9.13
CA GLY A 444 -10.84 -13.52 10.21
C GLY A 444 -9.69 -13.50 11.23
N ALA A 445 -8.55 -12.89 10.91
CA ALA A 445 -7.35 -12.90 11.75
C ALA A 445 -7.60 -12.36 13.17
N ASN A 446 -8.43 -11.33 13.31
CA ASN A 446 -8.72 -10.69 14.59
C ASN A 446 -9.55 -11.60 15.52
N LEU A 447 -10.59 -12.27 14.98
CA LEU A 447 -11.38 -13.24 15.74
C LEU A 447 -10.57 -14.50 16.05
N PHE A 448 -9.68 -14.90 15.14
CA PHE A 448 -8.73 -15.97 15.39
C PHE A 448 -7.81 -15.67 16.58
N LEU A 449 -7.24 -14.47 16.67
CA LEU A 449 -6.45 -14.04 17.85
C LEU A 449 -7.28 -14.03 19.14
N MET A 450 -8.54 -13.59 19.07
CA MET A 450 -9.45 -13.62 20.21
C MET A 450 -9.73 -15.05 20.67
N GLY A 451 -9.92 -15.99 19.74
CA GLY A 451 -10.05 -17.42 20.04
C GLY A 451 -8.80 -18.01 20.70
N CYS A 452 -7.61 -17.63 20.22
CA CYS A 452 -6.35 -18.01 20.86
C CYS A 452 -6.26 -17.49 22.30
N ALA A 453 -6.61 -16.22 22.53
CA ALA A 453 -6.57 -15.59 23.85
C ALA A 453 -7.57 -16.23 24.81
N TRP A 454 -8.77 -16.55 24.31
CA TRP A 454 -9.80 -17.22 25.09
C TRP A 454 -9.33 -18.61 25.54
N GLN A 455 -8.82 -19.43 24.61
CA GLN A 455 -8.36 -20.79 24.93
C GLN A 455 -7.16 -20.83 25.88
N LYS A 456 -6.38 -19.75 25.97
CA LYS A 456 -5.31 -19.58 26.96
C LYS A 456 -5.80 -19.13 28.35
N GLY A 457 -7.11 -18.86 28.50
CA GLY A 457 -7.69 -18.39 29.76
C GLY A 457 -7.40 -16.91 30.03
N TRP A 458 -7.22 -16.08 29.00
CA TRP A 458 -6.87 -14.65 29.18
C TRP A 458 -8.06 -13.69 29.03
N ILE A 459 -9.26 -14.22 28.78
CA ILE A 459 -10.48 -13.44 28.56
C ILE A 459 -11.50 -13.78 29.65
N PRO A 460 -12.06 -12.79 30.38
CA PRO A 460 -12.90 -13.01 31.56
C PRO A 460 -14.39 -13.16 31.24
N VAL A 461 -14.73 -13.76 30.10
CA VAL A 461 -16.11 -14.06 29.69
C VAL A 461 -16.20 -15.47 29.12
N SER A 462 -17.35 -16.11 29.30
CA SER A 462 -17.62 -17.47 28.82
C SER A 462 -17.62 -17.54 27.29
N ARG A 463 -17.44 -18.77 26.79
CA ARG A 463 -17.55 -19.03 25.36
C ARG A 463 -18.97 -18.79 24.87
N GLU A 464 -19.97 -19.19 25.66
CA GLU A 464 -21.39 -19.08 25.33
C GLU A 464 -21.76 -17.62 25.10
N ALA A 465 -21.33 -16.71 25.99
CA ALA A 465 -21.56 -15.29 25.86
C ALA A 465 -20.84 -14.69 24.63
N LEU A 466 -19.62 -15.13 24.32
CA LEU A 466 -18.91 -14.70 23.11
C LEU A 466 -19.60 -15.17 21.82
N ILE A 467 -20.07 -16.42 21.79
CA ILE A 467 -20.80 -16.97 20.65
C ILE A 467 -22.13 -16.23 20.46
N GLN A 468 -22.86 -15.95 21.55
CA GLN A 468 -24.09 -15.17 21.50
C GLN A 468 -23.82 -13.72 21.07
N ALA A 469 -22.74 -13.08 21.53
CA ALA A 469 -22.35 -11.75 21.07
C ALA A 469 -22.07 -11.71 19.56
N ILE A 470 -21.43 -12.76 19.01
CA ILE A 470 -21.21 -12.90 17.57
C ILE A 470 -22.53 -13.02 16.81
N GLU A 471 -23.50 -13.77 17.34
CA GLU A 471 -24.84 -13.92 16.74
C GLU A 471 -25.61 -12.60 16.74
N VAL A 472 -25.64 -11.89 17.88
CA VAL A 472 -26.34 -10.61 18.03
C VAL A 472 -25.76 -9.54 17.12
N ASN A 473 -24.44 -9.54 16.90
CA ASN A 473 -23.79 -8.63 15.95
C ASN A 473 -24.25 -8.85 14.49
N ASN A 474 -24.83 -10.01 14.16
CA ASN A 474 -25.50 -10.32 12.90
C ASN A 474 -24.70 -10.03 11.62
N ILE A 475 -23.37 -10.17 11.69
CA ILE A 475 -22.45 -9.99 10.56
C ILE A 475 -21.64 -11.26 10.40
N ALA A 476 -21.77 -11.92 9.24
CA ALA A 476 -20.97 -13.09 8.85
C ALA A 476 -20.83 -14.13 9.99
N ILE A 477 -21.94 -14.46 10.65
CA ILE A 477 -21.98 -15.22 11.91
C ILE A 477 -21.14 -16.51 11.82
N ASN A 478 -21.40 -17.36 10.82
CA ASN A 478 -20.70 -18.64 10.67
C ASN A 478 -19.20 -18.46 10.46
N PHE A 479 -18.80 -17.48 9.66
CA PHE A 479 -17.39 -17.16 9.40
C PHE A 479 -16.67 -16.69 10.68
N ASN A 480 -17.32 -15.84 11.48
CA ASN A 480 -16.73 -15.34 12.72
C ASN A 480 -16.62 -16.43 13.80
N LYS A 481 -17.62 -17.32 13.90
CA LYS A 481 -17.55 -18.51 14.77
C LYS A 481 -16.42 -19.45 14.33
N GLU A 482 -16.29 -19.68 13.02
CA GLU A 482 -15.21 -20.47 12.43
C GLU A 482 -13.83 -19.91 12.77
N ALA A 483 -13.63 -18.59 12.63
CA ALA A 483 -12.37 -17.92 12.97
C ALA A 483 -12.01 -18.12 14.45
N PHE A 484 -12.99 -17.90 15.33
CA PHE A 484 -12.83 -18.05 16.77
C PHE A 484 -12.44 -19.48 17.16
N GLU A 485 -13.17 -20.48 16.65
CA GLU A 485 -12.89 -21.90 16.94
C GLU A 485 -11.51 -22.33 16.41
N LEU A 486 -11.13 -21.93 15.20
CA LEU A 486 -9.78 -22.19 14.67
C LEU A 486 -8.69 -21.59 15.56
N GLY A 487 -8.92 -20.39 16.11
CA GLY A 487 -8.01 -19.76 17.06
C GLY A 487 -7.84 -20.60 18.34
N ARG A 488 -8.93 -21.16 18.86
CA ARG A 488 -8.87 -22.06 20.02
C ARG A 488 -8.03 -23.29 19.72
N HIS A 489 -8.27 -23.94 18.58
CA HIS A 489 -7.49 -25.10 18.15
C HIS A 489 -6.00 -24.79 17.98
N TYR A 490 -5.68 -23.62 17.44
CA TYR A 490 -4.31 -23.17 17.31
C TYR A 490 -3.61 -23.00 18.67
N ALA A 491 -4.29 -22.39 19.64
CA ALA A 491 -3.72 -22.19 20.98
C ALA A 491 -3.48 -23.50 21.73
N HIS A 492 -4.29 -24.54 21.49
CA HIS A 492 -4.11 -25.87 22.08
C HIS A 492 -3.05 -26.71 21.34
N ASN A 493 -3.15 -26.79 20.01
CA ASN A 493 -2.21 -27.53 19.17
C ASN A 493 -2.08 -26.86 17.78
N PRO A 494 -1.04 -26.04 17.56
CA PRO A 494 -0.80 -25.37 16.27
C PRO A 494 -0.73 -26.35 15.09
N GLY A 495 -0.18 -27.55 15.30
CA GLY A 495 -0.03 -28.58 14.26
C GLY A 495 -1.38 -29.02 13.67
N SER A 496 -2.43 -29.08 14.49
CA SER A 496 -3.78 -29.46 14.05
C SER A 496 -4.38 -28.47 13.03
N VAL A 497 -4.01 -27.19 13.14
CA VAL A 497 -4.47 -26.13 12.23
C VAL A 497 -3.63 -26.14 10.95
N TYR A 498 -2.31 -26.31 11.05
CA TYR A 498 -1.43 -26.36 9.88
C TYR A 498 -1.66 -27.58 8.99
N GLN A 499 -2.07 -28.72 9.55
CA GLN A 499 -2.44 -29.92 8.79
C GLN A 499 -3.65 -29.69 7.86
N ARG A 500 -4.48 -28.68 8.11
CA ARG A 500 -5.66 -28.36 7.28
C ARG A 500 -5.30 -27.54 6.04
N PHE A 501 -4.07 -27.05 5.94
CA PHE A 501 -3.66 -26.28 4.79
C PHE A 501 -3.57 -27.22 3.57
N ALA A 502 -4.05 -26.78 2.40
CA ALA A 502 -3.95 -27.55 1.15
C ALA A 502 -2.50 -27.90 0.78
N ARG A 503 -1.56 -27.11 1.28
CA ARG A 503 -0.11 -27.26 1.22
C ARG A 503 0.41 -26.91 2.60
N PRO A 504 1.53 -27.45 3.09
CA PRO A 504 2.14 -26.93 4.31
C PRO A 504 2.19 -25.40 4.18
N PRO A 505 1.89 -24.63 5.24
CA PRO A 505 2.15 -23.19 5.22
C PRO A 505 3.50 -23.03 4.54
N ALA A 506 3.56 -22.22 3.49
CA ALA A 506 4.83 -21.76 2.99
C ALA A 506 5.34 -20.90 4.12
N THR A 507 5.87 -21.55 5.16
CA THR A 507 6.51 -20.90 6.24
C THR A 507 7.48 -20.00 5.51
N ARG A 508 7.27 -18.70 5.67
CA ARG A 508 8.37 -17.76 5.75
C ARG A 508 9.24 -18.16 6.95
N LEU A 509 9.59 -19.44 7.10
CA LEU A 509 10.97 -19.82 7.30
C LEU A 509 11.64 -19.04 6.19
N GLU A 510 12.28 -17.94 6.58
CA GLU A 510 13.28 -17.25 5.78
C GLU A 510 13.87 -18.31 4.87
N ARG A 511 13.52 -18.31 3.56
CA ARG A 511 14.20 -19.22 2.63
C ARG A 511 15.66 -18.97 2.92
N PRO A 512 16.42 -19.97 3.40
CA PRO A 512 17.79 -19.72 3.80
C PRO A 512 18.42 -18.99 2.62
N PRO A 513 19.05 -17.83 2.88
CA PRO A 513 19.56 -17.00 1.80
C PRO A 513 20.36 -17.92 0.88
N MET A 514 20.03 -17.90 -0.41
CA MET A 514 20.69 -18.77 -1.39
C MET A 514 22.20 -18.66 -1.17
N THR A 515 22.93 -19.76 -1.19
CA THR A 515 24.39 -19.69 -1.21
C THR A 515 24.82 -18.85 -2.42
N LEU A 516 26.00 -18.24 -2.35
CA LEU A 516 26.51 -17.45 -3.48
C LEU A 516 26.48 -18.27 -4.78
N GLU A 517 26.92 -19.53 -4.71
CA GLU A 517 26.90 -20.46 -5.84
C GLU A 517 25.49 -20.63 -6.44
N ASN A 518 24.48 -20.85 -5.59
CA ASN A 518 23.10 -20.99 -6.05
C ASN A 518 22.58 -19.70 -6.72
N VAL A 519 23.02 -18.52 -6.25
CA VAL A 519 22.68 -17.25 -6.90
C VAL A 519 23.31 -17.19 -8.29
N ILE A 520 24.60 -17.53 -8.41
CA ILE A 520 25.33 -17.53 -9.69
C ILE A 520 24.67 -18.49 -10.68
N ASP A 521 24.38 -19.72 -10.26
CA ASP A 521 23.75 -20.75 -11.10
C ASP A 521 22.37 -20.32 -11.60
N ASP A 522 21.50 -19.81 -10.70
CA ASP A 522 20.18 -19.31 -11.10
C ASP A 522 20.30 -18.15 -12.11
N ARG A 523 21.30 -17.27 -11.96
CA ARG A 523 21.52 -16.18 -12.93
C ARG A 523 22.02 -16.68 -14.27
N VAL A 524 22.90 -17.69 -14.28
CA VAL A 524 23.40 -18.33 -15.51
C VAL A 524 22.26 -18.99 -16.29
N ASP A 525 21.39 -19.73 -15.62
CA ASP A 525 20.22 -20.37 -16.25
C ASP A 525 19.30 -19.33 -16.87
N ARG A 526 18.98 -18.26 -16.11
CA ARG A 526 18.13 -17.17 -16.61
C ARG A 526 18.76 -16.41 -17.77
N LEU A 527 20.07 -16.18 -17.76
CA LEU A 527 20.77 -15.50 -18.86
C LEU A 527 20.85 -16.36 -20.12
N THR A 528 20.92 -17.68 -19.96
CA THR A 528 20.83 -18.64 -21.06
C THR A 528 19.46 -18.57 -21.74
N ASP A 529 18.40 -18.56 -20.93
CA ASP A 529 17.02 -18.36 -21.43
C ASP A 529 16.83 -16.96 -22.05
N TYR A 530 17.44 -15.94 -21.45
CA TYR A 530 17.35 -14.55 -21.91
C TYR A 530 17.98 -14.36 -23.29
N LEU A 531 19.18 -14.89 -23.54
CA LEU A 531 19.89 -14.73 -24.81
C LEU A 531 20.54 -16.05 -25.27
N SER A 532 21.67 -16.45 -24.67
CA SER A 532 22.45 -17.63 -25.06
C SER A 532 23.36 -18.11 -23.92
N THR A 533 23.85 -19.35 -24.02
CA THR A 533 24.85 -19.91 -23.09
C THR A 533 26.15 -19.10 -23.09
N SER A 534 26.59 -18.59 -24.25
CA SER A 534 27.79 -17.74 -24.34
C SER A 534 27.64 -16.43 -23.57
N TYR A 535 26.45 -15.84 -23.57
CA TYR A 535 26.17 -14.62 -22.82
C TYR A 535 26.12 -14.88 -21.31
N ALA A 536 25.55 -16.02 -20.90
CA ALA A 536 25.57 -16.45 -19.51
C ALA A 536 27.00 -16.76 -19.00
N GLN A 537 27.86 -17.29 -19.87
CA GLN A 537 29.26 -17.55 -19.51
C GLN A 537 30.03 -16.24 -19.25
N GLN A 538 29.81 -15.19 -20.07
CA GLN A 538 30.43 -13.87 -19.81
C GLN A 538 30.08 -13.33 -18.41
N TYR A 539 28.82 -13.49 -17.99
CA TYR A 539 28.41 -13.14 -16.63
C TYR A 539 29.21 -13.92 -15.57
N ARG A 540 29.30 -15.25 -15.72
CA ARG A 540 30.03 -16.11 -14.78
C ARG A 540 31.51 -15.73 -14.74
N ASP A 541 32.14 -15.49 -15.89
CA ASP A 541 33.55 -15.13 -15.98
C ASP A 541 33.86 -13.83 -15.23
N HIS A 542 33.02 -12.80 -15.36
CA HIS A 542 33.18 -11.55 -14.63
C HIS A 542 32.99 -11.70 -13.11
N VAL A 543 32.01 -12.50 -12.68
CA VAL A 543 31.76 -12.74 -11.25
C VAL A 543 32.89 -13.57 -10.63
N GLU A 544 33.36 -14.61 -11.30
CA GLU A 544 34.45 -15.47 -10.82
C GLU A 544 35.80 -14.74 -10.79
N ALA A 545 36.07 -13.87 -11.76
CA ALA A 545 37.26 -13.02 -11.75
C ALA A 545 37.33 -12.13 -10.50
N LEU A 546 36.18 -11.56 -10.09
CA LEU A 546 36.07 -10.77 -8.87
C LEU A 546 36.10 -11.64 -7.61
N ARG A 547 35.43 -12.80 -7.62
CA ARG A 547 35.40 -13.76 -6.50
C ARG A 547 36.80 -14.18 -6.07
N TYR A 548 37.72 -14.35 -7.02
CA TYR A 548 39.12 -14.66 -6.75
C TYR A 548 39.87 -13.56 -5.98
N ARG A 549 39.46 -12.29 -6.15
CA ARG A 549 40.06 -11.13 -5.48
C ARG A 549 39.33 -10.71 -4.21
N ASP A 550 38.07 -11.10 -4.02
CA ASP A 550 37.26 -10.74 -2.86
C ASP A 550 37.55 -11.66 -1.66
N PRO A 551 38.21 -11.16 -0.60
CA PRO A 551 38.55 -11.97 0.58
C PRO A 551 37.33 -12.42 1.38
N HIS A 552 36.17 -11.82 1.17
CA HIS A 552 34.93 -12.08 1.91
C HIS A 552 33.80 -12.59 1.01
N SER A 553 34.12 -13.19 -0.14
CA SER A 553 33.15 -13.55 -1.18
C SER A 553 31.93 -14.35 -0.67
N GLU A 554 32.11 -15.25 0.28
CA GLU A 554 31.04 -16.10 0.84
C GLU A 554 30.15 -15.40 1.90
N MET A 555 30.47 -14.16 2.31
CA MET A 555 29.61 -13.40 3.22
C MET A 555 28.32 -12.93 2.54
N THR A 556 27.25 -12.76 3.31
CA THR A 556 25.93 -12.36 2.78
C THR A 556 25.91 -10.95 2.20
N ASP A 557 26.75 -10.05 2.70
CA ASP A 557 26.88 -8.66 2.21
C ASP A 557 28.18 -8.45 1.42
N SER A 558 28.71 -9.52 0.80
CA SER A 558 29.97 -9.45 0.06
C SER A 558 29.87 -8.64 -1.23
N LEU A 559 31.02 -8.12 -1.65
CA LEU A 559 31.19 -7.45 -2.94
C LEU A 559 30.83 -8.39 -4.09
N THR A 560 31.30 -9.64 -4.07
CA THR A 560 31.01 -10.65 -5.11
C THR A 560 29.51 -10.91 -5.25
N ARG A 561 28.79 -11.06 -4.14
CA ARG A 561 27.34 -11.26 -4.15
C ARG A 561 26.61 -10.05 -4.72
N THR A 562 27.03 -8.85 -4.30
CA THR A 562 26.47 -7.59 -4.80
C THR A 562 26.62 -7.47 -6.31
N VAL A 563 27.82 -7.76 -6.83
CA VAL A 563 28.11 -7.74 -8.28
C VAL A 563 27.33 -8.83 -9.01
N ALA A 564 27.23 -10.05 -8.49
CA ALA A 564 26.42 -11.12 -9.07
C ALA A 564 24.96 -10.67 -9.27
N GLU A 565 24.36 -10.04 -8.25
CA GLU A 565 22.99 -9.55 -8.33
C GLU A 565 22.81 -8.36 -9.28
N GLN A 566 23.71 -7.37 -9.23
CA GLN A 566 23.59 -6.13 -10.02
C GLN A 566 24.03 -6.30 -11.47
N LEU A 567 25.06 -7.12 -11.75
CA LEU A 567 25.48 -7.43 -13.10
C LEU A 567 24.36 -8.17 -13.85
N TYR A 568 23.74 -9.17 -13.22
CA TYR A 568 22.58 -9.84 -13.80
C TYR A 568 21.45 -8.86 -14.13
N ARG A 569 21.14 -7.91 -13.23
CA ARG A 569 20.12 -6.88 -13.46
C ARG A 569 20.42 -6.02 -14.70
N LEU A 570 21.69 -5.68 -14.93
CA LEU A 570 22.10 -4.86 -16.08
C LEU A 570 22.24 -5.68 -17.37
N MET A 571 22.53 -6.97 -17.29
CA MET A 571 22.59 -7.87 -18.45
C MET A 571 21.21 -8.33 -18.92
N ALA A 572 20.29 -8.62 -17.99
CA ALA A 572 18.94 -9.11 -18.25
C ALA A 572 17.90 -7.97 -18.25
N ILE A 573 18.15 -6.93 -19.05
CA ILE A 573 17.22 -5.79 -19.19
C ILE A 573 15.82 -6.26 -19.64
N LYS A 574 14.79 -5.60 -19.12
CA LYS A 574 13.40 -5.88 -19.48
C LYS A 574 13.02 -5.15 -20.78
N ASP A 575 13.69 -5.56 -21.85
CA ASP A 575 13.42 -5.10 -23.21
C ASP A 575 12.16 -5.75 -23.81
N GLU A 576 11.82 -5.34 -25.04
CA GLU A 576 10.62 -5.77 -25.73
C GLU A 576 10.58 -7.31 -25.90
N TYR A 577 11.73 -7.93 -26.16
CA TYR A 577 11.87 -9.39 -26.32
C TYR A 577 11.67 -10.12 -24.99
N GLU A 578 12.29 -9.62 -23.91
CA GLU A 578 12.21 -10.23 -22.58
C GLU A 578 10.82 -10.03 -21.95
N VAL A 579 10.24 -8.84 -22.08
CA VAL A 579 8.86 -8.59 -21.63
C VAL A 579 7.88 -9.51 -22.34
N ALA A 580 8.04 -9.70 -23.66
CA ALA A 580 7.24 -10.64 -24.42
C ALA A 580 7.40 -12.09 -23.93
N ARG A 581 8.65 -12.54 -23.70
CA ARG A 581 8.94 -13.87 -23.16
C ARG A 581 8.28 -14.10 -21.81
N LEU A 582 8.42 -13.14 -20.89
CA LEU A 582 7.88 -13.22 -19.53
C LEU A 582 6.35 -13.15 -19.46
N HIS A 583 5.70 -12.43 -20.38
CA HIS A 583 4.24 -12.40 -20.48
C HIS A 583 3.67 -13.64 -21.17
N ALA A 584 4.44 -14.29 -22.04
CA ALA A 584 4.06 -15.54 -22.70
C ALA A 584 4.43 -16.79 -21.91
N ASP A 585 5.12 -16.66 -20.77
CA ASP A 585 5.59 -17.77 -19.95
C ASP A 585 4.43 -18.64 -19.42
N PRO A 586 4.41 -19.95 -19.71
CA PRO A 586 3.39 -20.87 -19.18
C PRO A 586 3.28 -20.84 -17.65
N GLN A 587 4.38 -20.63 -16.92
CA GLN A 587 4.34 -20.57 -15.45
C GLN A 587 3.50 -19.39 -14.96
N PHE A 588 3.63 -18.24 -15.61
CA PHE A 588 2.84 -17.06 -15.30
C PHE A 588 1.34 -17.28 -15.57
N HIS A 589 1.00 -17.90 -16.70
CA HIS A 589 -0.39 -18.26 -17.02
C HIS A 589 -0.98 -19.27 -16.02
N GLN A 590 -0.17 -20.22 -15.52
CA GLN A 590 -0.56 -21.15 -14.48
C GLN A 590 -0.79 -20.44 -13.12
N GLN A 591 0.02 -19.43 -12.80
CA GLN A 591 -0.19 -18.59 -11.62
C GLN A 591 -1.51 -17.82 -11.71
N LEU A 592 -1.83 -17.25 -12.88
CA LEU A 592 -3.11 -16.56 -13.11
C LEU A 592 -4.31 -17.51 -12.95
N SER A 593 -4.24 -18.73 -13.49
CA SER A 593 -5.33 -19.72 -13.37
C SER A 593 -5.50 -20.25 -11.94
N ARG A 594 -4.46 -20.17 -11.10
CA ARG A 594 -4.57 -20.43 -9.66
C ARG A 594 -5.26 -19.27 -8.92
N GLN A 595 -5.02 -18.03 -9.33
CA GLN A 595 -5.58 -16.84 -8.67
C GLN A 595 -7.00 -16.49 -9.11
N PHE A 596 -7.40 -16.84 -10.33
CA PHE A 596 -8.70 -16.49 -10.89
C PHE A 596 -9.50 -17.71 -11.34
N SER A 597 -10.82 -17.57 -11.29
CA SER A 597 -11.79 -18.57 -11.72
C SER A 597 -12.78 -17.97 -12.72
N GLY A 598 -13.47 -18.84 -13.47
CA GLY A 598 -14.40 -18.45 -14.52
C GLY A 598 -13.71 -18.07 -15.85
N PRO A 599 -14.49 -17.82 -16.91
CA PRO A 599 -13.95 -17.36 -18.18
C PRO A 599 -13.44 -15.92 -18.05
N TYR A 600 -12.18 -15.70 -18.39
CA TYR A 600 -11.57 -14.36 -18.36
C TYR A 600 -10.77 -14.04 -19.60
N LYS A 601 -10.69 -12.74 -19.91
CA LYS A 601 -9.85 -12.19 -20.99
C LYS A 601 -8.73 -11.34 -20.40
N LEU A 602 -7.53 -11.48 -20.95
CA LEU A 602 -6.37 -10.70 -20.57
C LEU A 602 -6.25 -9.42 -21.42
N ARG A 603 -5.84 -8.34 -20.76
CA ARG A 603 -5.53 -7.05 -21.35
C ARG A 603 -4.17 -6.57 -20.87
N PHE A 604 -3.25 -6.31 -21.79
CA PHE A 604 -1.87 -5.89 -21.51
C PHE A 604 -1.74 -4.38 -21.62
N HIS A 605 -0.97 -3.76 -20.72
CA HIS A 605 -0.76 -2.31 -20.68
C HIS A 605 0.65 -1.98 -21.09
N LEU A 606 0.84 -1.54 -22.33
CA LEU A 606 2.15 -1.35 -22.95
C LEU A 606 2.26 0.05 -23.56
N ALA A 607 3.48 0.57 -23.65
CA ALA A 607 3.77 1.78 -24.40
C ALA A 607 4.81 1.49 -25.51
N PRO A 608 4.42 0.86 -26.64
CA PRO A 608 5.36 0.56 -27.70
C PRO A 608 5.98 1.85 -28.25
N PRO A 609 7.33 1.97 -28.34
CA PRO A 609 8.03 3.21 -28.71
C PRO A 609 7.58 3.80 -30.06
N LEU A 610 7.19 2.95 -31.02
CA LEU A 610 6.77 3.39 -32.35
C LEU A 610 5.33 3.90 -32.41
N LEU A 611 4.51 3.66 -31.37
CA LEU A 611 3.08 3.94 -31.36
C LEU A 611 2.66 5.02 -30.36
N CYS A 612 3.46 5.22 -29.31
CA CYS A 612 3.11 6.12 -28.21
C CYS A 612 4.00 7.37 -28.27
N ARG A 613 3.37 8.54 -28.32
CA ARG A 613 4.06 9.84 -28.30
C ARG A 613 3.97 10.47 -26.91
N PRO A 614 4.95 11.30 -26.51
CA PRO A 614 4.86 12.08 -25.29
C PRO A 614 3.66 13.03 -25.35
N ASP A 615 2.99 13.18 -24.21
CA ASP A 615 1.94 14.17 -24.03
C ASP A 615 2.53 15.60 -24.09
N PRO A 616 1.92 16.56 -24.81
CA PRO A 616 2.49 17.91 -24.95
C PRO A 616 2.54 18.74 -23.67
N VAL A 617 1.68 18.46 -22.68
CA VAL A 617 1.56 19.23 -21.45
C VAL A 617 2.45 18.64 -20.36
N THR A 618 2.37 17.32 -20.18
CA THR A 618 3.04 16.60 -19.09
C THR A 618 4.38 16.00 -19.51
N GLY A 619 4.66 15.87 -20.81
CA GLY A 619 5.83 15.18 -21.35
C GLY A 619 5.83 13.66 -21.13
N LYS A 620 4.79 13.11 -20.48
CA LYS A 620 4.70 11.67 -20.14
C LYS A 620 4.16 10.87 -21.32
N ILE A 621 4.61 9.63 -21.46
CA ILE A 621 4.11 8.69 -22.47
C ILE A 621 3.00 7.83 -21.86
N ALA A 622 1.79 7.90 -22.43
CA ALA A 622 0.66 7.10 -21.99
C ALA A 622 0.76 5.64 -22.47
N LYS A 623 0.37 4.69 -21.60
CA LYS A 623 0.23 3.28 -21.98
C LYS A 623 -1.07 3.07 -22.74
N ARG A 624 -1.05 2.10 -23.67
CA ARG A 624 -2.19 1.63 -24.44
C ARG A 624 -2.58 0.22 -24.02
N GLU A 625 -3.87 -0.07 -24.12
CA GLU A 625 -4.43 -1.39 -23.79
C GLU A 625 -4.44 -2.30 -25.02
N PHE A 626 -3.83 -3.48 -24.89
CA PHE A 626 -3.79 -4.52 -25.93
C PHE A 626 -4.54 -5.76 -25.47
N GLY A 627 -5.30 -6.39 -26.37
CA GLY A 627 -6.06 -7.60 -26.07
C GLY A 627 -5.19 -8.86 -26.07
N ALA A 628 -5.80 -10.00 -25.69
CA ALA A 628 -5.14 -11.31 -25.71
C ALA A 628 -4.59 -11.73 -27.08
N TRP A 629 -5.01 -11.08 -28.19
CA TRP A 629 -4.46 -11.29 -29.53
C TRP A 629 -2.95 -10.97 -29.63
N ILE A 630 -2.38 -10.22 -28.67
CA ILE A 630 -0.95 -9.94 -28.64
C ILE A 630 -0.10 -11.13 -28.16
N LEU A 631 -0.68 -12.12 -27.49
CA LEU A 631 0.05 -13.28 -26.96
C LEU A 631 0.82 -14.06 -28.05
N PRO A 632 0.23 -14.40 -29.21
CA PRO A 632 0.98 -14.98 -30.33
C PRO A 632 2.15 -14.11 -30.79
N ILE A 633 1.99 -12.79 -30.81
CA ILE A 633 3.06 -11.85 -31.19
C ILE A 633 4.19 -11.90 -30.15
N PHE A 634 3.85 -11.95 -28.87
CA PHE A 634 4.85 -12.13 -27.81
C PHE A 634 5.63 -13.44 -27.97
N SER A 635 4.95 -14.55 -28.29
CA SER A 635 5.63 -15.82 -28.53
C SER A 635 6.59 -15.77 -29.72
N ILE A 636 6.23 -15.05 -30.79
CA ILE A 636 7.12 -14.82 -31.94
C ILE A 636 8.29 -13.94 -31.53
N LEU A 637 8.01 -12.80 -30.88
CA LEU A 637 9.03 -11.84 -30.47
C LEU A 637 10.05 -12.48 -29.51
N ALA A 638 9.60 -13.28 -28.55
CA ALA A 638 10.46 -14.01 -27.62
C ALA A 638 11.46 -14.95 -28.33
N ARG A 639 11.09 -15.54 -29.48
CA ARG A 639 11.98 -16.38 -30.30
C ARG A 639 13.00 -15.56 -31.11
N LEU A 640 12.70 -14.29 -31.37
CA LEU A 640 13.59 -13.35 -32.05
C LEU A 640 14.62 -12.69 -31.12
N LYS A 641 14.79 -13.21 -29.89
CA LYS A 641 15.81 -12.74 -28.93
C LYS A 641 17.23 -12.66 -29.49
N PHE A 642 17.56 -13.47 -30.49
CA PHE A 642 18.87 -13.46 -31.16
C PHE A 642 19.15 -12.17 -31.96
N LEU A 643 18.12 -11.37 -32.27
CA LEU A 643 18.29 -10.08 -32.92
C LEU A 643 18.89 -9.03 -31.96
N ARG A 644 18.77 -9.22 -30.65
CA ARG A 644 19.23 -8.27 -29.62
C ARG A 644 20.69 -7.87 -29.84
N GLY A 645 20.95 -6.56 -29.89
CA GLY A 645 22.30 -6.02 -30.07
C GLY A 645 22.87 -6.15 -31.48
N THR A 646 22.15 -6.77 -32.43
CA THR A 646 22.54 -6.81 -33.85
C THR A 646 22.06 -5.55 -34.58
N ARG A 647 22.51 -5.36 -35.83
CA ARG A 647 22.00 -4.26 -36.69
C ARG A 647 20.51 -4.40 -37.05
N PHE A 648 19.92 -5.56 -36.83
CA PHE A 648 18.50 -5.82 -37.09
C PHE A 648 17.63 -5.62 -35.83
N ASP A 649 18.23 -5.20 -34.72
CA ASP A 649 17.51 -4.80 -33.50
C ASP A 649 16.89 -3.41 -33.66
N VAL A 650 15.67 -3.35 -34.19
CA VAL A 650 14.96 -2.08 -34.41
C VAL A 650 14.70 -1.35 -33.08
N PHE A 651 14.46 -2.09 -31.99
CA PHE A 651 14.20 -1.49 -30.67
C PHE A 651 15.48 -0.94 -30.03
N GLY A 652 16.62 -1.60 -30.29
CA GLY A 652 17.95 -1.22 -29.84
C GLY A 652 18.39 0.19 -30.27
N TYR A 653 17.78 0.77 -31.31
CA TYR A 653 18.10 2.13 -31.76
C TYR A 653 17.49 3.24 -30.91
N SER A 654 16.52 2.94 -30.05
CA SER A 654 15.91 3.92 -29.14
C SER A 654 16.92 4.51 -28.15
N ALA A 655 16.69 5.75 -27.71
CA ALA A 655 17.55 6.41 -26.73
C ALA A 655 17.62 5.63 -25.41
N GLU A 656 16.50 5.02 -24.99
CA GLU A 656 16.42 4.17 -23.79
C GLU A 656 17.35 2.96 -23.91
N ARG A 657 17.27 2.18 -25.00
CA ARG A 657 18.12 0.98 -25.19
C ARG A 657 19.59 1.31 -25.41
N ARG A 658 19.92 2.48 -25.97
CA ARG A 658 21.31 2.95 -26.04
C ARG A 658 21.86 3.24 -24.64
N ALA A 659 21.11 3.97 -23.83
CA ALA A 659 21.51 4.31 -22.47
C ALA A 659 21.65 3.07 -21.58
N GLU A 660 20.77 2.07 -21.70
CA GLU A 660 20.89 0.81 -20.95
C GLU A 660 22.13 -0.01 -21.32
N ARG A 661 22.53 -0.01 -22.60
CA ARG A 661 23.78 -0.65 -23.04
C ARG A 661 25.01 0.09 -22.52
N GLU A 662 24.93 1.41 -22.45
CA GLU A 662 25.95 2.25 -21.85
C GLU A 662 26.05 2.01 -20.34
N ASP A 663 24.92 1.89 -19.62
CA ASP A 663 24.87 1.55 -18.20
C ASP A 663 25.60 0.20 -17.93
N LEU A 664 25.34 -0.82 -18.74
CA LEU A 664 26.03 -2.12 -18.65
C LEU A 664 27.54 -1.97 -18.91
N LYS A 665 27.93 -1.26 -19.98
CA LYS A 665 29.34 -1.04 -20.31
C LYS A 665 30.08 -0.32 -19.18
N ASN A 666 29.48 0.73 -18.63
CA ASN A 666 30.05 1.51 -17.54
C ASN A 666 30.19 0.66 -16.28
N TYR A 667 29.23 -0.23 -16.01
CA TYR A 667 29.31 -1.13 -14.87
C TYR A 667 30.38 -2.22 -15.05
N LEU A 668 30.55 -2.77 -16.25
CA LEU A 668 31.65 -3.71 -16.53
C LEU A 668 33.02 -3.05 -16.32
N ASN A 669 33.20 -1.82 -16.80
CA ASN A 669 34.43 -1.04 -16.55
C ASN A 669 34.64 -0.78 -15.05
N LEU A 670 33.55 -0.54 -14.30
CA LEU A 670 33.62 -0.36 -12.85
C LEU A 670 34.03 -1.66 -12.13
N ILE A 671 33.48 -2.82 -12.54
CA ILE A 671 33.89 -4.12 -11.98
C ILE A 671 35.38 -4.36 -12.26
N GLU A 672 35.86 -4.07 -13.47
CA GLU A 672 37.27 -4.22 -13.82
C GLU A 672 38.16 -3.32 -12.95
N LEU A 673 37.80 -2.03 -12.82
CA LEU A 673 38.49 -1.07 -11.96
C LEU A 673 38.55 -1.56 -10.50
N ILE A 674 37.41 -1.98 -9.95
CA ILE A 674 37.31 -2.53 -8.59
C ILE A 674 38.21 -3.76 -8.47
N THR A 675 38.17 -4.69 -9.43
CA THR A 675 39.00 -5.91 -9.40
C THR A 675 40.51 -5.59 -9.41
N THR A 676 40.91 -4.51 -10.07
CA THR A 676 42.32 -4.08 -10.13
C THR A 676 42.79 -3.29 -8.91
N GLU A 677 41.93 -2.49 -8.30
CA GLU A 677 42.30 -1.51 -7.25
C GLU A 677 41.78 -1.87 -5.84
N LEU A 678 41.09 -3.01 -5.66
CA LEU A 678 40.55 -3.44 -4.38
C LEU A 678 41.64 -3.64 -3.32
N ASP A 679 41.43 -3.05 -2.15
CA ASP A 679 42.18 -3.30 -0.92
C ASP A 679 41.25 -3.26 0.31
N ASP A 680 41.78 -3.55 1.49
CA ASP A 680 40.99 -3.57 2.72
C ASP A 680 40.45 -2.17 3.12
N GLY A 681 41.10 -1.09 2.66
CA GLY A 681 40.74 0.29 2.98
C GLY A 681 39.57 0.84 2.15
N ASN A 682 39.34 0.28 0.95
CA ASN A 682 38.28 0.72 0.03
C ASN A 682 37.16 -0.31 -0.19
N TYR A 683 37.19 -1.45 0.52
CA TYR A 683 36.21 -2.53 0.37
C TYR A 683 34.76 -2.05 0.52
N GLN A 684 34.47 -1.25 1.56
CA GLN A 684 33.11 -0.79 1.82
C GLN A 684 32.60 0.19 0.76
N ASP A 685 33.51 1.02 0.23
CA ASP A 685 33.20 1.93 -0.88
C ASP A 685 32.96 1.15 -2.17
N ALA A 686 33.74 0.08 -2.42
CA ALA A 686 33.53 -0.83 -3.54
C ALA A 686 32.16 -1.50 -3.49
N VAL A 687 31.74 -2.01 -2.31
CA VAL A 687 30.41 -2.60 -2.12
C VAL A 687 29.30 -1.56 -2.36
N THR A 688 29.48 -0.34 -1.85
CA THR A 688 28.52 0.75 -2.02
C THR A 688 28.39 1.16 -3.48
N LEU A 689 29.51 1.33 -4.19
CA LEU A 689 29.56 1.59 -5.63
C LEU A 689 28.90 0.47 -6.44
N ALA A 690 29.26 -0.78 -6.16
CA ALA A 690 28.73 -1.95 -6.83
C ALA A 690 27.20 -2.09 -6.63
N THR A 691 26.66 -1.52 -5.54
CA THR A 691 25.23 -1.55 -5.21
C THR A 691 24.42 -0.53 -6.02
N LEU A 692 25.01 0.56 -6.54
CA LEU A 692 24.28 1.66 -7.20
C LEU A 692 23.26 1.23 -8.28
N PRO A 693 23.56 0.26 -9.18
CA PRO A 693 22.59 -0.20 -10.18
C PRO A 693 21.27 -0.71 -9.60
N ARG A 694 21.24 -1.09 -8.32
CA ARG A 694 20.01 -1.48 -7.62
C ARG A 694 18.94 -0.39 -7.66
N ARG A 695 19.32 0.89 -7.74
CA ARG A 695 18.41 2.05 -7.81
C ARG A 695 18.02 2.44 -9.23
N LEU A 696 18.68 1.88 -10.25
CA LEU A 696 18.38 2.10 -11.66
C LEU A 696 17.18 1.24 -12.12
N ARG A 697 16.02 1.45 -11.46
CA ARG A 697 14.77 0.69 -11.70
C ARG A 697 13.80 1.48 -12.57
N GLY A 698 12.86 0.75 -13.16
CA GLY A 698 11.73 1.32 -13.89
C GLY A 698 11.93 1.28 -15.40
N PHE A 699 11.05 1.97 -16.11
CA PHE A 699 10.99 1.97 -17.57
C PHE A 699 10.89 3.42 -18.08
N GLY A 700 11.34 3.67 -19.30
CA GLY A 700 11.25 4.97 -19.97
C GLY A 700 11.70 6.13 -19.08
N TYR A 701 10.83 7.13 -18.92
CA TYR A 701 11.13 8.35 -18.15
C TYR A 701 11.42 8.06 -16.67
N VAL A 702 10.86 7.00 -16.09
CA VAL A 702 11.11 6.62 -14.68
C VAL A 702 12.56 6.19 -14.49
N ARG A 703 13.06 5.34 -15.40
CA ARG A 703 14.45 4.88 -15.36
C ARG A 703 15.42 6.03 -15.65
N SER A 704 15.08 6.89 -16.62
CA SER A 704 15.88 8.09 -16.94
C SER A 704 15.99 9.06 -15.76
N LYS A 705 14.88 9.32 -15.04
CA LYS A 705 14.89 10.13 -13.82
C LYS A 705 15.79 9.50 -12.75
N ASN A 706 15.68 8.19 -12.54
CA ASN A 706 16.54 7.48 -11.58
C ASN A 706 18.02 7.55 -11.98
N ARG A 707 18.35 7.46 -13.27
CA ARG A 707 19.72 7.63 -13.78
C ARG A 707 20.27 9.02 -13.44
N MET A 708 19.50 10.08 -13.71
CA MET A 708 19.90 11.46 -13.42
C MET A 708 20.15 11.67 -11.92
N ASN A 709 19.28 11.12 -11.06
CA ASN A 709 19.42 11.22 -9.61
C ASN A 709 20.66 10.48 -9.06
N LEU A 710 21.18 9.49 -9.78
CA LEU A 710 22.34 8.68 -9.35
C LEU A 710 23.68 9.23 -9.85
N ALA A 711 23.69 10.05 -10.90
CA ALA A 711 24.93 10.47 -11.56
C ALA A 711 25.90 11.19 -10.61
N LEU A 712 25.39 12.13 -9.80
CA LEU A 712 26.20 12.88 -8.83
C LEU A 712 26.75 11.99 -7.71
N GLU A 713 25.92 11.09 -7.18
CA GLU A 713 26.31 10.16 -6.12
C GLU A 713 27.36 9.15 -6.61
N GLN A 714 27.22 8.68 -7.85
CA GLN A 714 28.19 7.81 -8.48
C GLN A 714 29.56 8.48 -8.64
N GLU A 715 29.60 9.74 -9.07
CA GLU A 715 30.84 10.50 -9.23
C GLU A 715 31.55 10.70 -7.88
N GLN A 716 30.80 11.07 -6.84
CA GLN A 716 31.34 11.26 -5.48
C GLN A 716 31.93 9.96 -4.92
N LEU A 717 31.21 8.85 -5.03
CA LEU A 717 31.68 7.55 -4.55
C LEU A 717 32.89 7.05 -5.34
N LEU A 718 32.98 7.34 -6.65
CA LEU A 718 34.13 6.97 -7.47
C LEU A 718 35.39 7.74 -7.06
N ILE A 719 35.25 9.00 -6.68
CA ILE A 719 36.34 9.81 -6.14
C ILE A 719 36.81 9.23 -4.79
N ALA A 720 35.87 8.94 -3.88
CA ALA A 720 36.18 8.34 -2.58
C ALA A 720 36.93 7.01 -2.71
N PHE A 721 36.44 6.11 -3.57
CA PHE A 721 37.08 4.81 -3.83
C PHE A 721 38.53 4.94 -4.33
N ARG A 722 38.82 5.93 -5.18
CA ARG A 722 40.18 6.18 -5.71
C ARG A 722 41.10 6.87 -4.73
N GLN A 723 40.57 7.76 -3.89
CA GLN A 723 41.36 8.52 -2.92
C GLN A 723 41.77 7.67 -1.71
N LYS A 724 41.13 6.51 -1.49
CA LYS A 724 41.33 5.64 -0.31
C LYS A 724 41.18 6.39 1.02
N ASP A 725 40.52 7.54 0.97
CA ASP A 725 40.28 8.38 2.12
C ASP A 725 39.13 7.78 2.91
N SER A 726 39.48 7.00 3.93
CA SER A 726 38.58 6.57 4.99
C SER A 726 38.23 7.74 5.92
N SER A 727 37.79 8.86 5.35
CA SER A 727 37.16 9.94 6.09
C SER A 727 35.64 9.88 5.87
N THR A 728 34.99 9.48 6.94
CA THR A 728 33.55 9.26 7.14
C THR A 728 32.69 10.34 6.48
N ILE A 729 32.10 10.07 5.31
CA ILE A 729 30.99 10.88 4.80
C ILE A 729 29.72 10.43 5.51
N PHE A 730 29.26 11.26 6.44
CA PHE A 730 28.01 11.14 7.16
C PHE A 730 26.83 10.89 6.21
N HIS A 731 26.00 9.90 6.56
CA HIS A 731 24.65 9.74 6.03
C HIS A 731 23.84 11.03 6.24
N ALA A 732 23.65 11.81 5.18
CA ALA A 732 22.68 12.89 5.10
C ALA A 732 21.92 12.84 3.76
N ALA A 733 21.29 11.70 3.45
CA ALA A 733 20.25 11.61 2.42
C ALA A 733 19.40 10.34 2.61
N ALA A 734 18.95 10.08 3.84
CA ALA A 734 17.94 9.05 4.14
C ALA A 734 17.06 9.46 5.32
N THR A 735 16.71 10.74 5.38
CA THR A 735 15.55 11.25 6.14
C THR A 735 15.06 12.50 5.43
N ASN A 736 14.20 12.29 4.43
CA ASN A 736 12.98 13.06 4.18
C ASN A 736 12.06 12.18 3.34
#